data_AF-A0A397G4Q3-F1
#
_entry.id   AF-A0A397G4Q3-F1
#
_cell.length_a   1.000
_cell.length_b   1.000
_cell.length_c   1.000
_cell.angle_alpha   90.00
_cell.angle_beta   90.00
_cell.angle_gamma   90.00
#
_symmetry.space_group_name_H-M   'P 1'
#
loop_
_entity.id
_entity.type
_entity.pdbx_description
1 polymer ?
#
loop_
_entity_poly.entity_id
_entity_poly.type
_entity_poly.pdbx_seq_one_letter_code
_entity_poly.pdbx_strand_id
1 'polypeptide(L)'
;MFENVVFPRLHVKHNWVQPTTNSSVANNILDIRSDKEEFQLKESLEKSIRAACHEDGEAAMPDLLLWDEKGLRYFEEVTYAPSYYLTSEEIRLLERHKYHIAEHIPSGSMLVELGSGNLRKIRILLEALDELGREVDYFALDLSYPELQRTLSLVPPGRFRHVRCFGLFGTYDDGREWLKRPEIKSRPKTLLSLGSTLGSFQRAETPAFLSSFCLGFIKNGLVRANEIVGRDVFDLDQWDVKGVWDAENGSHNQYYVPRSDVHLAGNRIPPGKKLLAVKSHKYDAEDRDMLCRKAGLRIVGHQTRITLILSLIAMPSHTTDLLIIGAGPAGLMAACWASHYKMSTRIIDQKSGRTTTGHADGIHSRTLEIFNSFGLLDPVLRQGVRDVEMCYWGPNKDTGQVERRKRLRSQPGNLSQFGQMLFNQGGIEQILLDYLSQEGRIAVEWNTRAETLSIGPENILGNDDFPLAVGVTKTTSENDTVEQAETIHARYMIACDGAHSWTRSLLKVPMEGHSEHSTWGVIDIVPITDFPDIRQSCAIQCPGHGSIMTAPRENRLVRLYIQIKSDKQLEQRVQDYSEDTPRALIEAAERIFLAGDAAHTHSPKAGQGMNVSMQDTYNLVWKLGSVITGAADPIILDTYESERRPVAEELMKMDSVLVHAYEQEAKDAEEVDQVRDDYAGFMSGVKVTYAPNMLVASTEKSGDRALAKNIAVGMRIPSFPVVNQADGSTIPLLDVLPSNGCWRLLVFSGDLRRPGVWERLTSFAESFSQRSHLAHWHQTQKSRARGPRLETLLLHASPRTKINLLDLPQIFHPFDDELGWDYWKTFADDDAYGPNSGKAYAGYGIDRNVGCLVLCRPDQHMAWIGSLDEVAGLDNYFSEFSRQ
;
A
#
# COMPACT_ATOMS: atom_id res chain seq x y z
N MET A 1 44.53 1.45 65.20
CA MET A 1 44.39 0.06 65.67
C MET A 1 43.08 -0.42 65.09
N PHE A 2 43.10 -1.03 63.90
CA PHE A 2 43.29 -2.47 63.72
C PHE A 2 42.24 -3.26 64.49
N GLU A 3 41.23 -3.78 63.78
CA GLU A 3 41.01 -5.21 63.54
C GLU A 3 39.75 -5.37 62.66
N ASN A 4 39.90 -5.62 61.35
CA ASN A 4 40.12 -6.93 60.71
C ASN A 4 38.77 -7.58 60.29
N VAL A 5 38.36 -7.56 59.01
CA VAL A 5 38.90 -8.31 57.84
C VAL A 5 38.19 -9.67 57.66
N VAL A 6 37.39 -9.72 56.59
CA VAL A 6 37.18 -10.84 55.64
C VAL A 6 36.04 -11.87 55.87
N PHE A 7 35.00 -11.71 55.02
CA PHE A 7 34.16 -12.74 54.35
C PHE A 7 34.74 -14.17 54.36
N PRO A 8 33.94 -15.27 54.46
CA PRO A 8 33.12 -15.65 53.30
C PRO A 8 31.87 -16.55 53.48
N ARG A 9 30.98 -16.41 52.47
CA ARG A 9 30.22 -17.43 51.70
C ARG A 9 28.79 -17.87 52.10
N LEU A 10 27.92 -17.62 51.10
CA LEU A 10 26.89 -18.50 50.51
C LEU A 10 25.65 -18.88 51.34
N HIS A 11 24.46 -18.46 50.91
CA HIS A 11 23.60 -19.35 50.10
C HIS A 11 22.35 -18.67 49.52
N VAL A 12 21.95 -19.23 48.38
CA VAL A 12 20.77 -18.93 47.57
C VAL A 12 19.54 -19.62 48.18
N LYS A 13 18.46 -18.87 48.48
CA LYS A 13 17.10 -18.93 47.87
C LYS A 13 15.96 -18.50 48.82
N HIS A 14 15.09 -17.67 48.23
CA HIS A 14 13.68 -17.38 48.51
C HIS A 14 13.23 -16.65 49.77
N ASN A 15 12.64 -15.48 49.44
CA ASN A 15 11.51 -14.79 50.05
C ASN A 15 11.84 -13.69 51.05
N TRP A 16 11.01 -12.64 50.96
CA TRP A 16 10.85 -11.47 51.82
C TRP A 16 11.65 -10.23 51.35
N VAL A 17 11.04 -9.06 51.14
CA VAL A 17 9.90 -8.44 51.84
C VAL A 17 9.08 -7.56 50.87
N GLN A 18 7.73 -7.63 50.95
CA GLN A 18 6.83 -6.63 50.34
C GLN A 18 7.07 -5.24 50.95
N PRO A 19 7.06 -4.14 50.17
CA PRO A 19 7.11 -2.81 50.75
C PRO A 19 5.83 -2.58 51.56
N THR A 20 5.97 -2.48 52.87
CA THR A 20 4.95 -1.90 53.74
C THR A 20 4.56 -0.53 53.19
N THR A 21 3.26 -0.26 53.15
CA THR A 21 2.55 0.88 52.56
C THR A 21 2.88 2.28 53.13
N ASN A 22 4.08 2.52 53.66
CA ASN A 22 4.44 3.77 54.34
C ASN A 22 5.95 4.13 54.24
N SER A 23 6.56 4.12 53.06
CA SER A 23 7.87 4.76 52.87
C SER A 23 7.68 6.20 52.37
N SER A 24 8.07 7.18 53.18
CA SER A 24 8.15 8.59 52.75
C SER A 24 9.02 8.74 51.50
N VAL A 25 8.60 9.59 50.55
CA VAL A 25 9.27 9.87 49.26
C VAL A 25 10.79 10.13 49.39
N ALA A 26 11.23 10.68 50.52
CA ALA A 26 12.64 10.96 50.83
C ALA A 26 13.57 9.73 50.82
N ASN A 27 13.08 8.51 51.02
CA ASN A 27 13.94 7.31 51.10
C ASN A 27 14.25 6.66 49.73
N ASN A 28 13.70 7.18 48.62
CA ASN A 28 13.83 6.56 47.29
C ASN A 28 14.77 7.32 46.33
N ILE A 29 15.50 8.34 46.79
CA ILE A 29 16.45 9.12 45.98
C ILE A 29 17.88 8.82 46.45
N LEU A 30 18.75 8.41 45.53
CA LEU A 30 20.17 8.13 45.77
C LEU A 30 21.02 9.32 45.29
N ASP A 31 21.81 9.92 46.18
CA ASP A 31 22.84 10.89 45.77
C ASP A 31 24.04 10.13 45.20
N ILE A 32 24.37 10.40 43.94
CA ILE A 32 25.44 9.73 43.21
C ILE A 32 26.53 10.69 42.72
N ARG A 33 26.42 11.99 43.06
CA ARG A 33 27.34 13.04 42.60
C ARG A 33 28.77 12.80 43.06
N SER A 34 29.70 13.32 42.25
CA SER A 34 31.12 13.45 42.60
C SER A 34 31.46 14.91 42.94
N ASP A 35 32.40 15.15 43.87
CA ASP A 35 32.78 16.49 44.39
C ASP A 35 33.41 17.46 43.34
N LYS A 36 33.29 17.18 42.04
CA LYS A 36 33.99 17.87 40.94
C LYS A 36 33.17 18.95 40.22
N GLU A 37 31.86 19.01 40.40
CA GLU A 37 30.94 19.80 39.57
C GLU A 37 31.10 21.33 39.73
N GLU A 38 31.15 21.83 40.97
CA GLU A 38 31.14 23.27 41.25
C GLU A 38 32.42 23.96 40.75
N PHE A 39 33.53 23.23 40.72
CA PHE A 39 34.82 23.71 40.24
C PHE A 39 34.86 23.83 38.70
N GLN A 40 34.27 22.86 37.98
CA GLN A 40 34.26 22.84 36.51
C GLN A 40 33.33 23.88 35.89
N LEU A 41 32.18 24.15 36.51
CA LEU A 41 31.25 25.18 36.04
C LEU A 41 31.87 26.58 36.16
N LYS A 42 32.57 26.85 37.26
CA LYS A 42 33.27 28.12 37.48
C LYS A 42 34.39 28.35 36.46
N GLU A 43 35.20 27.33 36.18
CA GLU A 43 36.26 27.40 35.18
C GLU A 43 35.72 27.60 33.75
N SER A 44 34.62 26.91 33.39
CA SER A 44 33.95 27.10 32.10
C SER A 44 33.36 28.50 31.95
N LEU A 45 32.77 29.05 33.01
CA LEU A 45 32.24 30.42 33.01
C LEU A 45 33.34 31.47 32.86
N GLU A 46 34.45 31.33 33.58
CA GLU A 46 35.62 32.21 33.45
C GLU A 46 36.21 32.18 32.03
N LYS A 47 36.22 31.00 31.40
CA LYS A 47 36.67 30.83 30.01
C LYS A 47 35.73 31.52 29.00
N SER A 48 34.41 31.39 29.17
CA SER A 48 33.41 32.05 28.33
C SER A 48 33.48 33.58 28.44
N ILE A 49 33.67 34.11 29.66
CA ILE A 49 33.82 35.55 29.89
C ILE A 49 35.10 36.09 29.22
N ARG A 50 36.22 35.37 29.32
CA ARG A 50 37.46 35.76 28.64
C ARG A 50 37.32 35.73 27.12
N ALA A 51 36.62 34.73 26.57
CA ALA A 51 36.34 34.65 25.15
C ALA A 51 35.47 35.82 24.65
N ALA A 52 34.48 36.27 25.45
CA ALA A 52 33.65 37.42 25.12
C ALA A 52 34.41 38.77 25.09
N CYS A 53 35.56 38.84 25.76
CA CYS A 53 36.38 40.06 25.83
C CYS A 53 37.44 40.18 24.72
N HIS A 54 37.58 39.18 23.83
CA HIS A 54 38.54 39.20 22.71
C HIS A 54 37.79 39.03 21.37
N GLU A 55 38.19 39.78 20.32
CA GLU A 55 37.42 39.94 19.07
C GLU A 55 37.37 38.72 18.11
N ASP A 56 37.94 37.57 18.47
CA ASP A 56 37.90 36.37 17.61
C ASP A 56 37.29 35.16 18.34
N GLY A 57 35.99 34.97 18.16
CA GLY A 57 35.23 33.77 18.56
C GLY A 57 33.82 34.08 19.07
N GLU A 58 32.87 33.18 18.81
CA GLU A 58 31.52 33.25 19.37
C GLU A 58 31.59 32.86 20.86
N ALA A 59 31.34 33.82 21.77
CA ALA A 59 31.35 33.55 23.20
C ALA A 59 29.99 33.00 23.65
N ALA A 60 29.95 31.72 24.04
CA ALA A 60 28.76 31.05 24.56
C ALA A 60 28.86 30.82 26.07
N MET A 61 27.76 31.08 26.79
CA MET A 61 27.65 30.78 28.23
C MET A 61 27.46 29.26 28.44
N PRO A 62 27.96 28.67 29.55
CA PRO A 62 27.72 27.27 29.84
C PRO A 62 26.22 26.98 30.05
N ASP A 63 25.66 26.04 29.30
CA ASP A 63 24.23 25.68 29.37
C ASP A 63 23.81 25.16 30.75
N LEU A 64 24.76 24.61 31.54
CA LEU A 64 24.51 24.13 32.90
C LEU A 64 23.96 25.23 33.83
N LEU A 65 24.19 26.51 33.50
CA LEU A 65 23.64 27.65 34.22
C LEU A 65 22.11 27.77 34.11
N LEU A 66 21.50 27.13 33.10
CA LEU A 66 20.05 27.19 32.85
C LEU A 66 19.26 26.15 33.64
N TRP A 67 19.92 25.22 34.32
CA TRP A 67 19.28 24.02 34.88
C TRP A 67 19.27 23.98 36.41
N ASP A 68 19.24 25.16 37.05
CA ASP A 68 18.90 25.26 38.47
C ASP A 68 17.40 25.01 38.71
N GLU A 69 16.97 25.03 39.98
CA GLU A 69 15.56 24.79 40.34
C GLU A 69 14.58 25.71 39.60
N LYS A 70 14.95 26.98 39.36
CA LYS A 70 14.07 27.95 38.68
C LYS A 70 14.08 27.74 37.18
N GLY A 71 15.24 27.49 36.58
CA GLY A 71 15.39 27.24 35.16
C GLY A 71 14.64 25.98 34.69
N LEU A 72 14.69 24.91 35.49
CA LEU A 72 13.89 23.70 35.23
C LEU A 72 12.38 23.99 35.22
N ARG A 73 11.88 24.84 36.13
CA ARG A 73 10.46 25.24 36.17
C ARG A 73 10.05 26.10 34.97
N TYR A 74 10.89 27.06 34.57
CA TYR A 74 10.61 27.85 33.37
C TYR A 74 10.61 27.00 32.10
N PHE A 75 11.56 26.06 31.98
CA PHE A 75 11.57 25.13 30.86
C PHE A 75 10.33 24.24 30.85
N GLU A 76 9.87 23.79 32.02
CA GLU A 76 8.60 23.06 32.14
C GLU A 76 7.44 23.87 31.56
N GLU A 77 7.27 25.15 31.93
CA GLU A 77 6.22 26.03 31.38
C GLU A 77 6.29 26.13 29.84
N VAL A 78 7.51 26.20 29.27
CA VAL A 78 7.72 26.19 27.81
C VAL A 78 7.16 24.91 27.19
N THR A 79 7.34 23.75 27.81
CA THR A 79 6.82 22.47 27.28
C THR A 79 5.29 22.36 27.29
N TYR A 80 4.59 23.20 28.07
CA TYR A 80 3.14 23.30 28.07
C TYR A 80 2.60 24.35 27.10
N ALA A 81 3.45 25.20 26.53
CA ALA A 81 3.02 26.24 25.61
C ALA A 81 2.52 25.64 24.28
N PRO A 82 1.39 26.09 23.71
CA PRO A 82 0.88 25.59 22.43
C PRO A 82 1.86 25.73 21.26
N SER A 83 2.78 26.69 21.33
CA SER A 83 3.83 26.92 20.33
C SER A 83 4.96 25.88 20.40
N TYR A 84 5.11 25.16 21.51
CA TYR A 84 6.11 24.12 21.70
C TYR A 84 5.51 22.74 21.39
N TYR A 85 5.26 22.49 20.10
CA TYR A 85 4.51 21.31 19.65
C TYR A 85 5.19 19.96 19.98
N LEU A 86 6.52 19.93 20.11
CA LEU A 86 7.33 18.73 20.26
C LEU A 86 6.84 17.82 21.40
N THR A 87 6.59 18.38 22.58
CA THR A 87 6.13 17.60 23.73
C THR A 87 4.76 16.96 23.50
N SER A 88 3.87 17.63 22.77
CA SER A 88 2.53 17.11 22.47
C SER A 88 2.57 15.98 21.44
N GLU A 89 3.43 16.10 20.41
CA GLU A 89 3.64 15.02 19.44
C GLU A 89 4.35 13.81 20.06
N GLU A 90 5.36 14.03 20.91
CA GLU A 90 6.02 12.95 21.66
C GLU A 90 5.02 12.17 22.53
N ILE A 91 4.11 12.86 23.22
CA ILE A 91 3.05 12.23 24.02
C ILE A 91 2.08 11.44 23.13
N ARG A 92 1.63 11.99 22.00
CA ARG A 92 0.75 11.27 21.05
C ARG A 92 1.40 10.00 20.53
N LEU A 93 2.68 10.06 20.19
CA LEU A 93 3.46 8.89 19.74
C LEU A 93 3.61 7.85 20.86
N LEU A 94 3.92 8.30 22.09
CA LEU A 94 4.01 7.41 23.24
C LEU A 94 2.68 6.72 23.52
N GLU A 95 1.55 7.43 23.55
CA GLU A 95 0.22 6.81 23.75
C GLU A 95 -0.11 5.77 22.68
N ARG A 96 0.22 6.06 21.42
CA ARG A 96 -0.02 5.15 20.29
C ARG A 96 0.83 3.88 20.35
N HIS A 97 2.05 3.97 20.90
CA HIS A 97 3.05 2.90 20.81
C HIS A 97 3.51 2.33 22.17
N LYS A 98 2.93 2.77 23.29
CA LYS A 98 3.40 2.42 24.65
C LYS A 98 3.52 0.92 24.91
N TYR A 99 2.54 0.12 24.50
CA TYR A 99 2.59 -1.33 24.71
C TYR A 99 3.69 -2.00 23.87
N HIS A 100 3.84 -1.58 22.62
CA HIS A 100 4.91 -2.08 21.75
C HIS A 100 6.30 -1.76 22.34
N ILE A 101 6.50 -0.55 22.87
CA ILE A 101 7.77 -0.18 23.53
C ILE A 101 7.96 -1.01 24.81
N ALA A 102 6.93 -1.12 25.64
CA ALA A 102 6.96 -1.85 26.91
C ALA A 102 7.25 -3.36 26.74
N GLU A 103 6.75 -3.99 25.67
CA GLU A 103 7.02 -5.41 25.36
C GLU A 103 8.50 -5.71 25.12
N HIS A 104 9.27 -4.73 24.64
CA HIS A 104 10.70 -4.87 24.34
C HIS A 104 11.60 -4.59 25.56
N ILE A 105 11.03 -4.13 26.68
CA ILE A 105 11.77 -3.94 27.93
C ILE A 105 11.73 -5.27 28.70
N PRO A 106 12.89 -5.91 28.95
CA PRO A 106 12.93 -7.18 29.67
C PRO A 106 12.40 -7.03 31.10
N SER A 107 11.58 -7.98 31.54
CA SER A 107 11.22 -8.08 32.96
C SER A 107 12.48 -8.29 33.80
N GLY A 108 12.57 -7.62 34.95
CA GLY A 108 13.74 -7.52 35.81
C GLY A 108 14.74 -6.42 35.44
N SER A 109 14.48 -5.64 34.37
CA SER A 109 15.37 -4.58 33.91
C SER A 109 15.40 -3.37 34.86
N MET A 110 16.56 -2.71 34.88
CA MET A 110 16.73 -1.36 35.41
C MET A 110 16.48 -0.37 34.27
N LEU A 111 15.34 0.32 34.32
CA LEU A 111 14.99 1.34 33.35
C LEU A 111 15.50 2.70 33.84
N VAL A 112 16.56 3.23 33.24
CA VAL A 112 17.18 4.50 33.66
C VAL A 112 16.87 5.58 32.65
N GLU A 113 16.13 6.61 33.07
CA GLU A 113 15.80 7.77 32.24
C GLU A 113 16.82 8.89 32.46
N LEU A 114 17.43 9.34 31.35
CA LEU A 114 18.40 10.42 31.33
C LEU A 114 17.68 11.77 31.19
N GLY A 115 17.70 12.57 32.26
CA GLY A 115 17.04 13.89 32.28
C GLY A 115 15.53 13.73 32.40
N SER A 116 15.08 13.27 33.57
CA SER A 116 13.73 12.80 33.80
C SER A 116 12.64 13.89 33.74
N GLY A 117 12.99 15.15 34.03
CA GLY A 117 12.05 16.27 33.99
C GLY A 117 10.80 16.02 34.86
N ASN A 118 9.62 16.44 34.39
CA ASN A 118 8.36 16.30 35.14
C ASN A 118 7.65 14.93 34.95
N LEU A 119 8.34 13.89 34.49
CA LEU A 119 7.83 12.50 34.39
C LEU A 119 6.53 12.27 33.57
N ARG A 120 5.99 13.31 32.93
CA ARG A 120 4.70 13.27 32.21
C ARG A 120 4.70 12.26 31.05
N LYS A 121 5.84 12.17 30.36
CA LYS A 121 6.04 11.26 29.22
C LYS A 121 6.27 9.82 29.68
N ILE A 122 7.19 9.62 30.63
CA ILE A 122 7.54 8.28 31.11
C ILE A 122 6.37 7.60 31.80
N ARG A 123 5.47 8.34 32.46
CA ARG A 123 4.27 7.77 33.11
C ARG A 123 3.45 6.88 32.16
N ILE A 124 3.30 7.29 30.90
CA ILE A 124 2.56 6.54 29.87
C ILE A 124 3.19 5.16 29.64
N LEU A 125 4.52 5.09 29.66
CA LEU A 125 5.27 3.85 29.46
C LEU A 125 5.33 3.01 30.74
N LEU A 126 5.43 3.63 31.92
CA LEU A 126 5.37 2.92 33.21
C LEU A 126 3.99 2.26 33.42
N GLU A 127 2.92 2.91 33.01
CA GLU A 127 1.56 2.32 33.01
C GLU A 127 1.48 1.10 32.11
N ALA A 128 1.98 1.19 30.87
CA ALA A 128 1.99 0.04 29.95
C ALA A 128 2.85 -1.12 30.46
N LEU A 129 3.99 -0.84 31.10
CA LEU A 129 4.84 -1.87 31.73
C LEU A 129 4.12 -2.57 32.90
N ASP A 130 3.40 -1.80 33.71
CA ASP A 130 2.63 -2.32 34.84
C ASP A 130 1.45 -3.18 34.37
N GLU A 131 0.70 -2.73 33.37
CA GLU A 131 -0.44 -3.43 32.77
C GLU A 131 -0.01 -4.75 32.10
N LEU A 132 1.19 -4.78 31.52
CA LEU A 132 1.79 -5.99 30.94
C LEU A 132 2.45 -6.92 31.98
N GLY A 133 2.42 -6.57 33.27
CA GLY A 133 2.99 -7.37 34.35
C GLY A 133 4.52 -7.48 34.31
N ARG A 134 5.21 -6.44 33.81
CA ARG A 134 6.68 -6.40 33.72
C ARG A 134 7.26 -5.88 35.03
N GLU A 135 8.07 -6.69 35.70
CA GLU A 135 8.77 -6.28 36.93
C GLU A 135 9.92 -5.33 36.56
N VAL A 136 9.80 -4.03 36.85
CA VAL A 136 10.81 -3.04 36.43
C VAL A 136 11.16 -2.09 37.57
N ASP A 137 12.47 -1.84 37.72
CA ASP A 137 12.97 -0.75 38.58
C ASP A 137 13.27 0.46 37.70
N TYR A 138 12.44 1.48 37.81
CA TYR A 138 12.59 2.76 37.12
C TYR A 138 13.43 3.74 37.94
N PHE A 139 14.42 4.36 37.30
CA PHE A 139 15.33 5.35 37.88
C PHE A 139 15.27 6.65 37.09
N ALA A 140 14.78 7.72 37.74
CA ALA A 140 14.80 9.09 37.23
C ALA A 140 16.15 9.74 37.56
N LEU A 141 17.01 9.99 36.56
CA LEU A 141 18.28 10.71 36.74
C LEU A 141 18.07 12.21 36.49
N ASP A 142 18.39 13.04 37.48
CA ASP A 142 18.24 14.49 37.38
C ASP A 142 19.26 15.26 38.23
N LEU A 143 19.50 16.51 37.85
CA LEU A 143 20.43 17.44 38.51
C LEU A 143 19.81 18.14 39.71
N SER A 144 18.48 18.06 39.89
CA SER A 144 17.79 18.78 40.96
C SER A 144 17.13 17.81 41.94
N TYR A 145 17.69 17.72 43.14
CA TYR A 145 17.09 16.94 44.24
C TYR A 145 15.67 17.38 44.60
N PRO A 146 15.36 18.70 44.75
CA PRO A 146 13.99 19.15 45.00
C PRO A 146 13.00 18.74 43.90
N GLU A 147 13.42 18.77 42.63
CA GLU A 147 12.55 18.38 41.52
C GLU A 147 12.36 16.86 41.47
N LEU A 148 13.39 16.04 41.73
CA LEU A 148 13.22 14.59 41.90
C LEU A 148 12.24 14.26 43.03
N GLN A 149 12.33 14.96 44.16
CA GLN A 149 11.37 14.79 45.26
C GLN A 149 9.95 15.15 44.84
N ARG A 150 9.78 16.30 44.17
CA ARG A 150 8.46 16.76 43.70
C ARG A 150 7.86 15.77 42.71
N THR A 151 8.58 15.39 41.66
CA THR A 151 8.03 14.60 40.56
C THR A 151 7.77 13.15 40.98
N LEU A 152 8.64 12.54 41.79
CA LEU A 152 8.38 11.21 42.36
C LEU A 152 7.20 11.22 43.35
N SER A 153 6.95 12.33 44.05
CA SER A 153 5.77 12.46 44.92
C SER A 153 4.44 12.49 44.15
N LEU A 154 4.47 12.84 42.85
CA LEU A 154 3.30 12.80 41.97
C LEU A 154 2.93 11.37 41.53
N VAL A 155 3.75 10.37 41.87
CA VAL A 155 3.45 8.94 41.69
C VAL A 155 2.97 8.37 43.03
N PRO A 156 1.65 8.22 43.26
CA PRO A 156 1.12 7.77 44.53
C PRO A 156 1.65 6.39 44.94
N PRO A 157 1.93 6.16 46.24
CA PRO A 157 2.26 4.83 46.75
C PRO A 157 1.19 3.80 46.35
N GLY A 158 1.60 2.70 45.73
CA GLY A 158 0.70 1.62 45.31
C GLY A 158 0.00 1.81 43.95
N ARG A 159 0.35 2.86 43.17
CA ARG A 159 -0.18 3.05 41.81
C ARG A 159 0.23 1.92 40.85
N PHE A 160 1.45 1.43 41.00
CA PHE A 160 2.02 0.37 40.16
C PHE A 160 2.20 -0.91 40.97
N ARG A 161 1.83 -2.05 40.40
CA ARG A 161 1.94 -3.38 41.01
C ARG A 161 3.30 -4.05 40.75
N HIS A 162 3.85 -3.80 39.56
CA HIS A 162 5.03 -4.43 38.99
C HIS A 162 6.17 -3.43 38.74
N VAL A 163 5.89 -2.12 38.80
CA VAL A 163 6.92 -1.07 38.62
C VAL A 163 7.28 -0.39 39.94
N ARG A 164 8.58 -0.24 40.20
CA ARG A 164 9.13 0.51 41.36
C ARG A 164 9.91 1.72 40.89
N CYS A 165 9.67 2.89 41.49
CA CYS A 165 10.28 4.15 41.06
C CYS A 165 11.30 4.68 42.08
N PHE A 166 12.47 5.09 41.59
CA PHE A 166 13.59 5.65 42.34
C PHE A 166 14.14 6.90 41.65
N GLY A 167 14.82 7.76 42.42
CA GLY A 167 15.56 8.90 41.90
C GLY A 167 17.07 8.70 41.99
N LEU A 168 17.81 9.23 41.03
CA LEU A 168 19.26 9.35 41.03
C LEU A 168 19.60 10.83 40.93
N PHE A 169 20.22 11.36 41.97
CA PHE A 169 20.64 12.76 42.01
C PHE A 169 22.09 12.87 41.57
N GLY A 170 22.33 13.43 40.39
CA GLY A 170 23.65 13.70 39.84
C GLY A 170 23.69 13.87 38.31
N THR A 171 24.87 14.11 37.75
CA THR A 171 25.04 14.28 36.30
C THR A 171 24.93 12.97 35.53
N TYR A 172 24.91 13.08 34.19
CA TYR A 172 25.05 11.93 33.29
C TYR A 172 26.36 11.16 33.49
N ASP A 173 27.45 11.84 33.80
CA ASP A 173 28.73 11.19 34.11
C ASP A 173 28.67 10.43 35.43
N ASP A 174 28.06 11.01 36.46
CA ASP A 174 27.84 10.31 37.74
C ASP A 174 26.92 9.09 37.56
N GLY A 175 25.84 9.23 36.78
CA GLY A 175 24.95 8.13 36.41
C GLY A 175 25.69 7.00 35.69
N ARG A 176 26.62 7.34 34.78
CA ARG A 176 27.48 6.37 34.11
C ARG A 176 28.39 5.64 35.09
N GLU A 177 29.04 6.34 36.01
CA GLU A 177 29.91 5.71 37.00
C GLU A 177 29.12 4.84 38.00
N TRP A 178 27.91 5.28 38.38
CA TRP A 178 27.02 4.50 39.22
C TRP A 178 26.61 3.16 38.58
N LEU A 179 26.29 3.15 37.28
CA LEU A 179 25.94 1.93 36.53
C LEU A 179 27.07 0.89 36.44
N LYS A 180 28.32 1.30 36.66
CA LYS A 180 29.51 0.42 36.63
C LYS A 180 29.75 -0.32 37.94
N ARG A 181 29.08 0.06 39.04
CA ARG A 181 29.27 -0.57 40.36
C ARG A 181 29.06 -2.09 40.27
N PRO A 182 29.90 -2.92 40.93
CA PRO A 182 29.87 -4.39 40.78
C PRO A 182 28.49 -5.01 41.06
N GLU A 183 27.75 -4.44 42.01
CA GLU A 183 26.42 -4.88 42.46
C GLU A 183 25.33 -4.66 41.41
N ILE A 184 25.53 -3.69 40.51
CA ILE A 184 24.58 -3.28 39.46
C ILE A 184 25.00 -3.84 38.09
N LYS A 185 26.30 -4.15 37.93
CA LYS A 185 26.91 -4.53 36.65
C LYS A 185 26.22 -5.74 35.98
N SER A 186 25.71 -6.71 36.74
CA SER A 186 25.06 -7.92 36.21
C SER A 186 23.57 -7.78 35.91
N ARG A 187 22.92 -6.68 36.30
CA ARG A 187 21.48 -6.48 36.03
C ARG A 187 21.25 -6.04 34.58
N PRO A 188 20.17 -6.52 33.92
CA PRO A 188 19.75 -5.98 32.62
C PRO A 188 19.44 -4.49 32.77
N LYS A 189 19.90 -3.67 31.82
CA LYS A 189 19.64 -2.23 31.83
C LYS A 189 18.98 -1.81 30.52
N THR A 190 18.04 -0.90 30.66
CA THR A 190 17.44 -0.18 29.54
C THR A 190 17.70 1.30 29.80
N LEU A 191 18.52 1.93 28.95
CA LEU A 191 18.71 3.37 28.98
C LEU A 191 17.61 4.03 28.15
N LEU A 192 16.95 5.02 28.74
CA LEU A 192 15.84 5.72 28.14
C LEU A 192 16.18 7.21 28.04
N SER A 193 15.90 7.80 26.88
CA SER A 193 16.04 9.23 26.63
C SER A 193 14.75 9.73 26.00
N LEU A 194 13.89 10.36 26.80
CA LEU A 194 12.62 10.93 26.33
C LEU A 194 12.73 12.44 26.21
N GLY A 195 12.98 12.95 25.00
CA GLY A 195 13.00 14.38 24.72
C GLY A 195 14.28 14.87 24.05
N SER A 196 14.48 16.19 24.12
CA SER A 196 15.56 16.91 23.42
C SER A 196 16.95 16.74 24.02
N THR A 197 17.15 15.88 25.04
CA THR A 197 18.44 15.64 25.69
C THR A 197 19.55 15.29 24.70
N LEU A 198 19.26 14.44 23.71
CA LEU A 198 20.21 14.13 22.63
C LEU A 198 20.33 15.25 21.58
N GLY A 199 19.33 16.13 21.50
CA GLY A 199 19.28 17.29 20.61
C GLY A 199 20.16 18.45 21.07
N SER A 200 20.63 18.45 22.32
CA SER A 200 21.60 19.42 22.85
C SER A 200 23.05 19.14 22.44
N PHE A 201 23.32 17.98 21.83
CA PHE A 201 24.65 17.63 21.30
C PHE A 201 24.76 17.98 19.82
N GLN A 202 25.96 18.36 19.35
CA GLN A 202 26.20 18.39 17.91
C GLN A 202 26.14 16.97 17.34
N ARG A 203 25.70 16.81 16.09
CA ARG A 203 25.52 15.49 15.45
C ARG A 203 26.77 14.60 15.50
N ALA A 204 27.96 15.19 15.53
CA ALA A 204 29.23 14.47 15.62
C ALA A 204 29.55 13.96 17.04
N GLU A 205 28.96 14.56 18.07
CA GLU A 205 29.24 14.28 19.48
C GLU A 205 28.29 13.22 20.06
N THR A 206 27.05 13.15 19.55
CA THR A 206 26.02 12.19 19.99
C THR A 206 26.50 10.73 19.99
N PRO A 207 27.21 10.21 18.95
CA PRO A 207 27.68 8.83 18.95
C PRO A 207 28.73 8.55 20.03
N ALA A 208 29.60 9.52 20.32
CA ALA A 208 30.62 9.39 21.36
C ALA A 208 29.99 9.42 22.76
N PHE A 209 29.01 10.30 22.99
CA PHE A 209 28.22 10.34 24.22
C PHE A 209 27.49 9.02 24.47
N LEU A 210 26.74 8.51 23.48
CA LEU A 210 26.04 7.21 23.59
C LEU A 210 27.00 6.04 23.76
N SER A 211 28.12 6.03 23.02
CA SER A 211 29.15 5.00 23.17
C SER A 211 29.89 5.08 24.50
N SER A 212 29.88 6.25 25.18
CA SER A 212 30.51 6.42 26.49
C SER A 212 29.78 5.64 27.57
N PHE A 213 28.46 5.46 27.46
CA PHE A 213 27.70 4.52 28.30
C PHE A 213 27.98 3.05 27.96
N CYS A 214 28.61 2.79 26.80
CA CYS A 214 29.02 1.47 26.32
C CYS A 214 30.54 1.20 26.48
N LEU A 215 31.29 2.04 27.20
CA LEU A 215 32.76 1.97 27.29
C LEU A 215 33.25 0.70 28.01
N GLY A 216 33.76 -0.21 27.19
CA GLY A 216 34.43 -1.44 27.61
C GLY A 216 34.59 -2.44 26.47
N PHE A 217 33.73 -2.37 25.44
CA PHE A 217 33.65 -3.45 24.45
C PHE A 217 34.93 -3.63 23.61
N ILE A 218 35.47 -2.57 23.02
CA ILE A 218 36.61 -2.68 22.09
C ILE A 218 37.93 -2.91 22.85
N LYS A 219 38.21 -2.14 23.92
CA LYS A 219 39.41 -2.34 24.75
C LYS A 219 39.43 -3.69 25.48
N ASN A 220 38.27 -4.31 25.73
CA ASN A 220 38.18 -5.67 26.26
C ASN A 220 38.83 -6.72 25.32
N GLY A 221 38.97 -6.44 24.02
CA GLY A 221 39.74 -7.30 23.12
C GLY A 221 41.21 -7.42 23.51
N LEU A 222 41.83 -6.34 24.01
CA LEU A 222 43.22 -6.35 24.49
C LEU A 222 43.35 -7.08 25.84
N VAL A 223 42.36 -6.95 26.72
CA VAL A 223 42.27 -7.73 27.97
C VAL A 223 42.19 -9.22 27.64
N ARG A 224 41.32 -9.62 26.71
CA ARG A 224 41.19 -11.01 26.30
C ARG A 224 42.44 -11.55 25.60
N ALA A 225 43.16 -10.69 24.87
CA ALA A 225 44.44 -11.06 24.27
C ALA A 225 45.50 -11.37 25.34
N ASN A 226 45.57 -10.61 26.43
CA ASN A 226 46.47 -10.92 27.56
C ASN A 226 46.13 -12.27 28.21
N GLU A 227 44.83 -12.54 28.40
CA GLU A 227 44.37 -13.82 28.96
C GLU A 227 44.76 -15.01 28.06
N ILE A 228 44.60 -14.89 26.74
CA ILE A 228 44.97 -15.95 25.77
C ILE A 228 46.48 -16.16 25.73
N VAL A 229 47.26 -15.09 25.80
CA VAL A 229 48.73 -15.16 25.81
C VAL A 229 49.28 -15.60 27.18
N GLY A 230 48.44 -15.59 28.22
CA GLY A 230 48.77 -16.07 29.57
C GLY A 230 49.69 -15.13 30.36
N ARG A 231 49.81 -13.86 29.93
CA ARG A 231 50.58 -12.80 30.60
C ARG A 231 50.13 -11.42 30.09
N ASP A 232 50.35 -10.38 30.88
CA ASP A 232 49.95 -9.01 30.54
C ASP A 232 50.91 -8.37 29.53
N VAL A 233 50.65 -8.58 28.24
CA VAL A 233 51.46 -8.05 27.13
C VAL A 233 50.93 -6.70 26.63
N PHE A 234 49.64 -6.43 26.77
CA PHE A 234 48.95 -5.21 26.37
C PHE A 234 48.53 -4.41 27.61
N ASP A 235 49.23 -3.31 27.89
CA ASP A 235 48.86 -2.33 28.92
C ASP A 235 47.80 -1.35 28.38
N LEU A 236 46.56 -1.40 28.88
CA LEU A 236 45.43 -0.63 28.34
C LEU A 236 45.63 0.89 28.35
N ASP A 237 46.52 1.40 29.20
CA ASP A 237 46.84 2.84 29.30
C ASP A 237 47.80 3.30 28.21
N GLN A 238 48.55 2.37 27.60
CA GLN A 238 49.44 2.63 26.48
C GLN A 238 48.75 2.56 25.12
N TRP A 239 47.46 2.19 25.07
CA TRP A 239 46.73 1.99 23.83
C TRP A 239 45.47 2.86 23.73
N ASP A 240 45.28 3.44 22.55
CA ASP A 240 44.11 4.22 22.18
C ASP A 240 43.26 3.51 21.13
N VAL A 241 42.01 3.94 20.95
CA VAL A 241 41.12 3.42 19.91
C VAL A 241 40.75 4.55 18.94
N LYS A 242 41.05 4.37 17.65
CA LYS A 242 40.77 5.37 16.62
C LYS A 242 39.80 4.82 15.56
N GLY A 243 38.67 5.49 15.37
CA GLY A 243 37.74 5.25 14.26
C GLY A 243 38.16 6.01 13.00
N VAL A 244 38.05 5.38 11.84
CA VAL A 244 38.31 5.98 10.53
C VAL A 244 37.25 5.49 9.55
N TRP A 245 36.62 6.42 8.83
CA TRP A 245 35.79 6.09 7.68
C TRP A 245 36.67 5.77 6.46
N ASP A 246 36.43 4.60 5.88
CA ASP A 246 37.04 4.13 4.64
C ASP A 246 35.96 4.22 3.55
N ALA A 247 36.02 5.31 2.79
CA ALA A 247 35.03 5.63 1.76
C ALA A 247 35.08 4.66 0.56
N GLU A 248 36.25 4.08 0.27
CA GLU A 248 36.44 3.15 -0.83
C GLU A 248 35.73 1.81 -0.56
N ASN A 249 35.77 1.34 0.70
CA ASN A 249 35.14 0.08 1.10
C ASN A 249 33.80 0.26 1.85
N GLY A 250 33.27 1.49 1.85
CA GLY A 250 32.04 1.85 2.57
C GLY A 250 32.03 1.39 4.03
N SER A 251 33.15 1.54 4.76
CA SER A 251 33.28 0.92 6.09
C SER A 251 33.82 1.87 7.15
N HIS A 252 33.32 1.73 8.38
CA HIS A 252 33.93 2.36 9.54
C HIS A 252 34.89 1.39 10.20
N ASN A 253 36.17 1.69 10.14
CA ASN A 253 37.25 0.88 10.68
C ASN A 253 37.70 1.44 12.03
N GLN A 254 37.83 0.58 13.03
CA GLN A 254 38.39 0.92 14.33
C GLN A 254 39.75 0.27 14.50
N TYR A 255 40.72 1.02 15.01
CA TYR A 255 42.10 0.59 15.18
C TYR A 255 42.54 0.74 16.63
N TYR A 256 43.34 -0.20 17.13
CA TYR A 256 44.21 0.03 18.28
C TYR A 256 45.43 0.83 17.84
N VAL A 257 45.77 1.88 18.59
CA VAL A 257 46.89 2.76 18.29
C VAL A 257 47.73 2.93 19.54
N PRO A 258 49.01 2.54 19.55
CA PRO A 258 49.86 2.72 20.72
C PRO A 258 50.20 4.21 20.89
N ARG A 259 50.15 4.68 22.14
CA ARG A 259 50.47 6.06 22.56
C ARG A 259 51.98 6.27 22.71
N SER A 260 52.73 5.19 22.95
CA SER A 260 54.19 5.15 23.08
C SER A 260 54.76 3.95 22.33
N ASP A 261 56.08 3.75 22.34
CA ASP A 261 56.68 2.50 21.83
C ASP A 261 56.20 1.30 22.65
N VAL A 262 55.55 0.34 22.01
CA VAL A 262 55.09 -0.90 22.65
C VAL A 262 55.88 -2.09 22.11
N HIS A 263 56.41 -2.93 22.99
CA HIS A 263 57.19 -4.11 22.61
C HIS A 263 56.34 -5.37 22.82
N LEU A 264 55.92 -6.00 21.73
CA LEU A 264 55.10 -7.22 21.75
C LEU A 264 55.92 -8.37 21.17
N ALA A 265 56.10 -9.44 21.94
CA ALA A 265 56.77 -10.68 21.51
C ALA A 265 58.14 -10.44 20.82
N GLY A 266 58.93 -9.49 21.33
CA GLY A 266 60.27 -9.15 20.81
C GLY A 266 60.29 -8.15 19.65
N ASN A 267 59.12 -7.69 19.17
CA ASN A 267 59.01 -6.71 18.09
C ASN A 267 58.53 -5.35 18.62
N ARG A 268 59.15 -4.27 18.14
CA ARG A 268 58.78 -2.89 18.49
C ARG A 268 57.65 -2.40 17.59
N ILE A 269 56.57 -1.90 18.18
CA ILE A 269 55.49 -1.18 17.50
C ILE A 269 55.58 0.31 17.88
N PRO A 270 55.90 1.19 16.91
CA PRO A 270 56.05 2.62 17.20
C PRO A 270 54.71 3.31 17.44
N PRO A 271 54.70 4.42 18.20
CA PRO A 271 53.49 5.20 18.47
C PRO A 271 52.80 5.64 17.18
N GLY A 272 51.47 5.66 17.20
CA GLY A 272 50.66 6.06 16.03
C GLY A 272 50.46 4.97 14.97
N LYS A 273 51.12 3.80 15.09
CA LYS A 273 50.90 2.68 14.17
C LYS A 273 49.52 2.05 14.39
N LYS A 274 48.70 1.96 13.33
CA LYS A 274 47.34 1.44 13.40
C LYS A 274 47.31 -0.09 13.31
N LEU A 275 46.69 -0.74 14.29
CA LEU A 275 46.34 -2.16 14.27
C LEU A 275 44.83 -2.30 14.14
N LEU A 276 44.31 -2.92 13.07
CA LEU A 276 42.87 -3.00 12.85
C LEU A 276 42.21 -3.88 13.92
N ALA A 277 41.27 -3.30 14.66
CA ALA A 277 40.52 -3.97 15.72
C ALA A 277 39.17 -4.50 15.21
N VAL A 278 38.41 -3.63 14.53
CA VAL A 278 37.08 -3.95 14.00
C VAL A 278 36.90 -3.25 12.66
N LYS A 279 36.39 -3.99 11.67
CA LYS A 279 35.93 -3.43 10.39
C LYS A 279 34.42 -3.57 10.34
N SER A 280 33.72 -2.46 10.13
CA SER A 280 32.25 -2.43 10.06
C SER A 280 31.80 -1.80 8.76
N HIS A 281 31.49 -2.62 7.77
CA HIS A 281 30.86 -2.17 6.54
C HIS A 281 29.51 -1.53 6.84
N LYS A 282 29.25 -0.40 6.18
CA LYS A 282 27.99 0.32 6.20
C LYS A 282 27.42 0.20 4.81
N TYR A 283 26.18 -0.25 4.78
CA TYR A 283 25.42 -0.45 3.57
C TYR A 283 24.34 0.63 3.59
N ASP A 284 24.29 1.43 2.54
CA ASP A 284 23.16 2.33 2.34
C ASP A 284 21.90 1.53 1.94
N ALA A 285 20.83 2.24 1.59
CA ALA A 285 19.58 1.58 1.21
C ALA A 285 19.77 0.68 -0.02
N GLU A 286 20.56 1.10 -1.01
CA GLU A 286 20.79 0.34 -2.24
C GLU A 286 21.69 -0.87 -1.97
N ASP A 287 22.76 -0.71 -1.20
CA ASP A 287 23.66 -1.79 -0.80
C ASP A 287 22.95 -2.86 0.04
N ARG A 288 22.11 -2.44 0.99
CA ARG A 288 21.33 -3.35 1.84
C ARG A 288 20.33 -4.13 0.99
N ASP A 289 19.64 -3.46 0.08
CA ASP A 289 18.66 -4.09 -0.79
C ASP A 289 19.35 -5.04 -1.78
N MET A 290 20.54 -4.68 -2.26
CA MET A 290 21.42 -5.57 -3.02
C MET A 290 21.88 -6.78 -2.20
N LEU A 291 22.28 -6.61 -0.93
CA LEU A 291 22.68 -7.71 -0.06
C LEU A 291 21.52 -8.66 0.26
N CYS A 292 20.33 -8.13 0.58
CA CYS A 292 19.13 -8.92 0.77
C CYS A 292 18.80 -9.72 -0.50
N ARG A 293 18.89 -9.09 -1.68
CA ARG A 293 18.72 -9.79 -2.97
C ARG A 293 19.77 -10.87 -3.20
N LYS A 294 21.06 -10.61 -2.96
CA LYS A 294 22.14 -11.60 -3.08
C LYS A 294 22.03 -12.74 -2.05
N ALA A 295 21.41 -12.49 -0.91
CA ALA A 295 21.15 -13.48 0.12
C ALA A 295 19.83 -14.26 -0.07
N GLY A 296 19.06 -13.99 -1.14
CA GLY A 296 17.76 -14.64 -1.37
C GLY A 296 16.67 -14.19 -0.37
N LEU A 297 16.72 -12.94 0.09
CA LEU A 297 15.78 -12.37 1.05
C LEU A 297 14.97 -11.22 0.40
N ARG A 298 13.65 -11.23 0.60
CA ARG A 298 12.74 -10.17 0.16
C ARG A 298 12.44 -9.22 1.32
N ILE A 299 12.63 -7.92 1.09
CA ILE A 299 12.27 -6.87 2.05
C ILE A 299 10.76 -6.65 1.96
N VAL A 300 10.05 -6.96 3.04
CA VAL A 300 8.58 -6.98 3.07
C VAL A 300 7.95 -5.66 3.55
N GLY A 301 8.76 -4.63 3.77
CA GLY A 301 8.30 -3.28 4.10
C GLY A 301 9.39 -2.40 4.70
N HIS A 302 9.20 -1.08 4.60
CA HIS A 302 9.98 -0.08 5.33
C HIS A 302 9.04 0.72 6.23
N GLN A 303 9.14 0.56 7.55
CA GLN A 303 8.59 1.54 8.47
C GLN A 303 9.69 2.52 8.86
N THR A 304 9.43 3.80 8.56
CA THR A 304 10.13 5.04 8.95
C THR A 304 11.57 4.98 9.48
N ARG A 305 12.41 5.88 8.93
CA ARG A 305 13.88 6.12 9.04
C ARG A 305 14.73 5.60 10.22
N ILE A 306 14.22 5.03 11.32
CA ILE A 306 15.04 4.63 12.48
C ILE A 306 14.74 3.21 13.05
N THR A 307 13.75 2.44 12.56
CA THR A 307 13.55 1.08 13.10
C THR A 307 13.15 0.05 12.04
N LEU A 308 14.07 -0.87 11.73
CA LEU A 308 13.83 -2.04 10.89
C LEU A 308 13.33 -3.19 11.77
N ILE A 309 12.04 -3.52 11.68
CA ILE A 309 11.56 -4.86 12.08
C ILE A 309 11.73 -5.76 10.86
N LEU A 310 12.76 -6.61 10.89
CA LEU A 310 12.86 -7.75 9.99
C LEU A 310 11.87 -8.81 10.46
N SER A 311 10.65 -8.80 9.93
CA SER A 311 9.83 -10.00 9.94
C SER A 311 10.46 -10.98 8.95
N LEU A 312 11.42 -11.78 9.43
CA LEU A 312 11.98 -12.90 8.69
C LEU A 312 10.90 -13.97 8.54
N ILE A 313 10.10 -13.87 7.48
CA ILE A 313 9.38 -15.03 6.98
C ILE A 313 10.34 -15.72 6.03
N ALA A 314 10.92 -16.84 6.47
CA ALA A 314 11.47 -17.81 5.55
C ALA A 314 10.31 -18.43 4.77
N MET A 315 9.84 -17.73 3.74
CA MET A 315 9.33 -18.40 2.56
C MET A 315 10.54 -18.51 1.64
N PRO A 316 10.81 -19.66 1.02
CA PRO A 316 11.85 -19.73 0.00
C PRO A 316 11.60 -18.58 -0.99
N SER A 317 12.61 -17.75 -1.27
CA SER A 317 12.58 -16.61 -2.22
C SER A 317 11.99 -16.95 -3.59
N HIS A 318 11.84 -18.24 -3.82
CA HIS A 318 11.35 -18.87 -5.01
C HIS A 318 9.84 -19.17 -4.99
N THR A 319 8.97 -18.74 -4.05
CA THR A 319 7.52 -19.07 -4.11
C THR A 319 6.59 -17.85 -3.96
N THR A 320 5.52 -17.77 -4.77
CA THR A 320 4.47 -16.72 -4.72
C THR A 320 3.09 -17.30 -5.07
N ASP A 321 1.99 -16.76 -4.53
CA ASP A 321 0.64 -17.20 -4.93
C ASP A 321 0.33 -16.74 -6.35
N LEU A 322 0.64 -15.48 -6.65
CA LEU A 322 0.41 -14.87 -7.95
C LEU A 322 1.69 -14.25 -8.49
N LEU A 323 2.06 -14.60 -9.72
CA LEU A 323 3.11 -13.95 -10.51
C LEU A 323 2.48 -13.16 -11.65
N ILE A 324 2.78 -11.87 -11.74
CA ILE A 324 2.34 -11.00 -12.84
C ILE A 324 3.57 -10.66 -13.70
N ILE A 325 3.50 -10.93 -15.00
CA ILE A 325 4.57 -10.61 -15.95
C ILE A 325 4.12 -9.40 -16.78
N GLY A 326 4.82 -8.28 -16.63
CA GLY A 326 4.50 -7.00 -17.28
C GLY A 326 3.77 -6.03 -16.35
N ALA A 327 4.31 -4.83 -16.22
CA ALA A 327 3.81 -3.71 -15.39
C ALA A 327 3.27 -2.56 -16.25
N GLY A 328 2.62 -2.89 -17.37
CA GLY A 328 1.71 -1.98 -18.07
C GLY A 328 0.37 -1.82 -17.34
N PRO A 329 -0.60 -1.10 -17.93
CA PRO A 329 -1.89 -0.84 -17.29
C PRO A 329 -2.62 -2.09 -16.77
N ALA A 330 -2.66 -3.18 -17.55
CA ALA A 330 -3.25 -4.45 -17.10
C ALA A 330 -2.53 -5.03 -15.88
N GLY A 331 -1.21 -5.13 -15.91
CA GLY A 331 -0.43 -5.70 -14.81
C GLY A 331 -0.49 -4.87 -13.53
N LEU A 332 -0.46 -3.54 -13.66
CA LEU A 332 -0.61 -2.65 -12.51
C LEU A 332 -2.03 -2.69 -11.92
N MET A 333 -3.07 -2.75 -12.73
CA MET A 333 -4.44 -2.98 -12.26
C MET A 333 -4.57 -4.32 -11.55
N ALA A 334 -3.99 -5.39 -12.11
CA ALA A 334 -3.95 -6.70 -11.47
C ALA A 334 -3.27 -6.64 -10.09
N ALA A 335 -2.13 -5.95 -9.98
CA ALA A 335 -1.42 -5.77 -8.72
C ALA A 335 -2.23 -4.95 -7.71
N CYS A 336 -2.91 -3.87 -8.14
CA CYS A 336 -3.77 -3.06 -7.27
C CYS A 336 -4.88 -3.93 -6.68
N TRP A 337 -5.53 -4.74 -7.52
CA TRP A 337 -6.57 -5.66 -7.06
C TRP A 337 -6.02 -6.75 -6.14
N ALA A 338 -4.87 -7.34 -6.49
CA ALA A 338 -4.21 -8.37 -5.69
C ALA A 338 -3.85 -7.86 -4.30
N SER A 339 -3.57 -6.56 -4.18
CA SER A 339 -3.40 -5.93 -2.88
C SER A 339 -4.66 -6.12 -2.02
N HIS A 340 -5.91 -6.11 -2.48
CA HIS A 340 -7.03 -6.32 -1.55
C HIS A 340 -7.14 -7.75 -0.95
N TYR A 341 -6.36 -8.72 -1.44
CA TYR A 341 -6.41 -10.10 -0.98
C TYR A 341 -5.20 -10.49 -0.12
N LYS A 342 -5.37 -11.53 0.70
CA LYS A 342 -4.29 -12.13 1.52
C LYS A 342 -3.56 -13.14 0.63
N MET A 343 -2.95 -12.65 -0.43
CA MET A 343 -2.16 -13.46 -1.35
C MET A 343 -0.76 -12.85 -1.48
N SER A 344 0.26 -13.71 -1.57
CA SER A 344 1.59 -13.27 -1.94
C SER A 344 1.64 -13.01 -3.44
N THR A 345 2.05 -11.80 -3.82
CA THR A 345 2.10 -11.38 -5.22
C THR A 345 3.49 -10.83 -5.55
N ARG A 346 3.97 -11.17 -6.74
CA ARG A 346 5.15 -10.59 -7.39
C ARG A 346 4.74 -10.07 -8.75
N ILE A 347 5.27 -8.92 -9.13
CA ILE A 347 5.07 -8.31 -10.44
C ILE A 347 6.44 -7.92 -11.00
N ILE A 348 6.79 -8.48 -12.16
CA ILE A 348 8.08 -8.27 -12.82
C ILE A 348 7.88 -7.49 -14.13
N ASP A 349 8.83 -6.66 -14.50
CA ASP A 349 8.86 -6.03 -15.83
C ASP A 349 10.30 -5.88 -16.32
N GLN A 350 10.54 -6.17 -17.59
CA GLN A 350 11.84 -6.04 -18.23
C GLN A 350 12.27 -4.58 -18.43
N LYS A 351 11.33 -3.63 -18.42
CA LYS A 351 11.61 -2.20 -18.50
C LYS A 351 12.32 -1.71 -17.23
N SER A 352 13.06 -0.62 -17.35
CA SER A 352 13.75 0.03 -16.23
C SER A 352 12.85 0.93 -15.38
N GLY A 353 11.63 1.20 -15.85
CA GLY A 353 10.65 2.01 -15.14
C GLY A 353 9.36 2.18 -15.94
N ARG A 354 8.45 3.01 -15.42
CA ARG A 354 7.17 3.33 -16.06
C ARG A 354 7.34 4.01 -17.41
N THR A 355 6.28 3.98 -18.21
CA THR A 355 6.27 4.58 -19.54
C THR A 355 6.37 6.11 -19.46
N THR A 356 7.36 6.71 -20.12
CA THR A 356 7.57 8.17 -20.16
C THR A 356 6.72 8.85 -21.24
N THR A 357 6.64 8.25 -22.43
CA THR A 357 5.77 8.65 -23.55
C THR A 357 4.88 7.48 -23.94
N GLY A 358 3.61 7.52 -23.53
CA GLY A 358 2.67 6.42 -23.71
C GLY A 358 1.97 6.40 -25.06
N HIS A 359 1.52 5.21 -25.47
CA HIS A 359 0.79 5.00 -26.73
C HIS A 359 -0.72 5.19 -26.58
N ALA A 360 -1.24 5.17 -25.34
CA ALA A 360 -2.65 5.37 -25.03
C ALA A 360 -2.91 6.66 -24.23
N ASP A 361 -4.08 7.25 -24.41
CA ASP A 361 -4.55 8.42 -23.67
C ASP A 361 -6.05 8.47 -23.36
N GLY A 362 -6.90 7.79 -24.14
CA GLY A 362 -8.33 7.67 -23.85
C GLY A 362 -8.64 6.88 -22.58
N ILE A 363 -9.48 7.44 -21.70
CA ILE A 363 -10.02 6.79 -20.50
C ILE A 363 -11.54 6.82 -20.57
N HIS A 364 -12.14 5.63 -20.64
CA HIS A 364 -13.59 5.47 -20.81
C HIS A 364 -14.34 5.55 -19.49
N SER A 365 -15.64 5.81 -19.59
CA SER A 365 -16.54 5.96 -18.44
C SER A 365 -16.48 4.77 -17.50
N ARG A 366 -16.48 3.54 -18.03
CA ARG A 366 -16.38 2.36 -17.17
C ARG A 366 -15.05 2.28 -16.42
N THR A 367 -13.95 2.70 -17.04
CA THR A 367 -12.64 2.76 -16.39
C THR A 367 -12.61 3.84 -15.31
N LEU A 368 -13.26 4.98 -15.52
CA LEU A 368 -13.41 6.02 -14.49
C LEU A 368 -14.27 5.53 -13.30
N GLU A 369 -15.34 4.77 -13.57
CA GLU A 369 -16.13 4.09 -12.52
C GLU A 369 -15.25 3.11 -11.71
N ILE A 370 -14.38 2.35 -12.38
CA ILE A 370 -13.42 1.45 -11.71
C ILE A 370 -12.43 2.27 -10.87
N PHE A 371 -11.85 3.35 -11.40
CA PHE A 371 -10.91 4.18 -10.65
C PHE A 371 -11.58 4.81 -9.43
N ASN A 372 -12.84 5.25 -9.55
CA ASN A 372 -13.64 5.73 -8.44
C ASN A 372 -13.78 4.68 -7.34
N SER A 373 -14.04 3.42 -7.71
CA SER A 373 -14.20 2.32 -6.75
C SER A 373 -12.93 2.00 -5.94
N PHE A 374 -11.75 2.39 -6.44
CA PHE A 374 -10.46 2.30 -5.73
C PHE A 374 -10.04 3.62 -5.07
N GLY A 375 -10.79 4.72 -5.24
CA GLY A 375 -10.38 6.06 -4.80
C GLY A 375 -9.28 6.71 -5.65
N LEU A 376 -9.07 6.24 -6.89
CA LEU A 376 -8.02 6.67 -7.82
C LEU A 376 -8.46 7.74 -8.82
N LEU A 377 -9.73 8.15 -8.77
CA LEU A 377 -10.33 9.02 -9.78
C LEU A 377 -9.85 10.48 -9.67
N ASP A 378 -9.63 10.97 -8.45
CA ASP A 378 -9.32 12.39 -8.17
C ASP A 378 -8.12 12.93 -8.97
N PRO A 379 -6.96 12.25 -9.02
CA PRO A 379 -5.84 12.68 -9.84
C PRO A 379 -6.18 12.78 -11.34
N VAL A 380 -6.98 11.83 -11.85
CA VAL A 380 -7.42 11.83 -13.26
C VAL A 380 -8.30 13.03 -13.55
N LEU A 381 -9.27 13.33 -12.68
CA LEU A 381 -10.17 14.49 -12.84
C LEU A 381 -9.43 15.83 -12.79
N ARG A 382 -8.36 15.92 -12.00
CA ARG A 382 -7.58 17.15 -11.81
C ARG A 382 -6.57 17.39 -12.93
N GLN A 383 -5.98 16.34 -13.48
CA GLN A 383 -4.85 16.44 -14.42
C GLN A 383 -5.23 16.14 -15.87
N GLY A 384 -6.23 15.27 -16.09
CA GLY A 384 -6.69 14.89 -17.42
C GLY A 384 -7.56 15.96 -18.08
N VAL A 385 -7.76 15.81 -19.39
CA VAL A 385 -8.64 16.66 -20.20
C VAL A 385 -9.98 15.97 -20.39
N ARG A 386 -11.09 16.68 -20.17
CA ARG A 386 -12.43 16.16 -20.46
C ARG A 386 -12.66 16.17 -21.96
N ASP A 387 -13.00 15.01 -22.52
CA ASP A 387 -13.33 14.85 -23.94
C ASP A 387 -14.84 14.98 -24.11
N VAL A 388 -15.28 16.20 -24.43
CA VAL A 388 -16.71 16.57 -24.45
C VAL A 388 -17.31 16.41 -25.84
N GLU A 389 -16.60 16.88 -26.86
CA GLU A 389 -17.07 16.93 -28.24
C GLU A 389 -16.01 16.42 -29.21
N MET A 390 -16.48 15.75 -30.26
CA MET A 390 -15.69 15.35 -31.42
C MET A 390 -16.13 16.16 -32.63
N CYS A 391 -15.17 16.83 -33.28
CA CYS A 391 -15.38 17.64 -34.47
C CYS A 391 -14.92 16.89 -35.73
N TYR A 392 -15.77 16.87 -36.75
CA TYR A 392 -15.46 16.20 -38.02
C TYR A 392 -15.19 17.25 -39.09
N TRP A 393 -14.03 17.14 -39.73
CA TRP A 393 -13.54 18.05 -40.76
C TRP A 393 -13.32 17.28 -42.06
N GLY A 394 -13.69 17.88 -43.19
CA GLY A 394 -13.50 17.28 -44.50
C GLY A 394 -13.46 18.31 -45.62
N PRO A 395 -13.16 17.89 -46.87
CA PRO A 395 -13.09 18.80 -48.02
C PRO A 395 -14.38 19.57 -48.21
N ASN A 396 -14.31 20.89 -48.32
CA ASN A 396 -15.33 21.68 -48.99
C ASN A 396 -15.30 21.33 -50.50
N LYS A 397 -16.48 21.04 -51.07
CA LYS A 397 -16.59 20.57 -52.47
C LYS A 397 -16.25 21.65 -53.50
N ASP A 398 -16.39 22.92 -53.13
CA ASP A 398 -16.21 24.07 -54.02
C ASP A 398 -14.80 24.66 -53.93
N THR A 399 -14.20 24.66 -52.74
CA THR A 399 -12.87 25.28 -52.50
C THR A 399 -11.74 24.28 -52.35
N GLY A 400 -12.03 23.00 -52.09
CA GLY A 400 -11.03 21.97 -51.80
C GLY A 400 -10.33 22.12 -50.44
N GLN A 401 -10.63 23.17 -49.67
CA GLN A 401 -10.09 23.38 -48.32
C GLN A 401 -10.86 22.54 -47.29
N VAL A 402 -10.23 22.22 -46.16
CA VAL A 402 -10.90 21.52 -45.06
C VAL A 402 -11.84 22.47 -44.32
N GLU A 403 -13.09 22.05 -44.10
CA GLU A 403 -14.07 22.77 -43.29
C GLU A 403 -14.74 21.85 -42.27
N ARG A 404 -15.23 22.44 -41.17
CA ARG A 404 -16.00 21.70 -40.16
C ARG A 404 -17.32 21.27 -40.77
N ARG A 405 -17.54 19.95 -40.87
CA ARG A 405 -18.78 19.36 -41.38
C ARG A 405 -19.83 19.20 -40.27
N LYS A 406 -19.41 18.72 -39.11
CA LYS A 406 -20.30 18.48 -37.96
C LYS A 406 -19.55 18.42 -36.64
N ARG A 407 -20.33 18.47 -35.55
CA ARG A 407 -19.88 18.37 -34.17
C ARG A 407 -20.84 17.46 -33.42
N LEU A 408 -20.30 16.48 -32.72
CA LEU A 408 -21.07 15.52 -31.94
C LEU A 408 -20.46 15.41 -30.54
N ARG A 409 -21.24 14.95 -29.55
CA ARG A 409 -20.65 14.57 -28.26
C ARG A 409 -19.68 13.40 -28.46
N SER A 410 -18.57 13.41 -27.73
CA SER A 410 -17.58 12.32 -27.76
C SER A 410 -18.18 11.01 -27.24
N GLN A 411 -19.13 11.11 -26.30
CA GLN A 411 -19.99 10.00 -25.90
C GLN A 411 -21.46 10.38 -26.05
N PRO A 412 -22.27 9.62 -26.81
CA PRO A 412 -23.69 9.87 -26.93
C PRO A 412 -24.44 9.38 -25.68
N GLY A 413 -25.38 10.21 -25.20
CA GLY A 413 -26.23 9.92 -24.04
C GLY A 413 -25.60 10.18 -22.67
N ASN A 414 -26.39 10.00 -21.61
CA ASN A 414 -25.93 10.01 -20.22
C ASN A 414 -25.78 8.56 -19.73
N LEU A 415 -24.77 7.85 -20.25
CA LEU A 415 -24.57 6.41 -19.96
C LEU A 415 -23.89 6.14 -18.62
N SER A 416 -23.17 7.13 -18.09
CA SER A 416 -22.44 7.09 -16.82
C SER A 416 -22.44 8.47 -16.17
N GLN A 417 -22.15 8.52 -14.86
CA GLN A 417 -21.88 9.77 -14.15
C GLN A 417 -20.55 10.42 -14.58
N PHE A 418 -19.66 9.65 -15.22
CA PHE A 418 -18.37 10.11 -15.73
C PHE A 418 -18.35 10.14 -17.25
N GLY A 419 -18.01 11.30 -17.82
CA GLY A 419 -17.71 11.43 -19.25
C GLY A 419 -16.27 11.03 -19.58
N GLN A 420 -16.00 10.74 -20.84
CA GLN A 420 -14.66 10.38 -21.33
C GLN A 420 -13.60 11.40 -20.95
N MET A 421 -12.40 10.91 -20.64
CA MET A 421 -11.23 11.75 -20.36
C MET A 421 -10.03 11.32 -21.20
N LEU A 422 -9.11 12.26 -21.42
CA LEU A 422 -7.83 12.07 -22.08
C LEU A 422 -6.71 12.37 -21.08
N PHE A 423 -5.81 11.42 -20.85
CA PHE A 423 -4.69 11.58 -19.94
C PHE A 423 -3.56 10.61 -20.30
N ASN A 424 -2.30 11.02 -20.14
CA ASN A 424 -1.19 10.15 -20.51
C ASN A 424 -1.19 8.81 -19.78
N GLN A 425 -0.87 7.73 -20.52
CA GLN A 425 -0.69 6.41 -19.93
C GLN A 425 0.34 6.42 -18.78
N GLY A 426 1.45 7.15 -18.92
CA GLY A 426 2.49 7.22 -17.88
C GLY A 426 2.01 7.80 -16.54
N GLY A 427 1.03 8.72 -16.57
CA GLY A 427 0.39 9.27 -15.38
C GLY A 427 -0.64 8.31 -14.79
N ILE A 428 -1.34 7.53 -15.63
CA ILE A 428 -2.19 6.44 -15.17
C ILE A 428 -1.37 5.35 -14.47
N GLU A 429 -0.26 4.93 -15.07
CA GLU A 429 0.69 4.00 -14.45
C GLU A 429 1.20 4.55 -13.12
N GLN A 430 1.52 5.85 -13.04
CA GLN A 430 1.95 6.49 -11.80
C GLN A 430 0.85 6.47 -10.72
N ILE A 431 -0.41 6.73 -11.06
CA ILE A 431 -1.53 6.67 -10.12
C ILE A 431 -1.67 5.27 -9.52
N LEU A 432 -1.55 4.22 -10.35
CA LEU A 432 -1.58 2.83 -9.88
C LEU A 432 -0.35 2.47 -9.05
N LEU A 433 0.84 2.95 -9.42
CA LEU A 433 2.07 2.76 -8.63
C LEU A 433 2.00 3.46 -7.27
N ASP A 434 1.47 4.68 -7.22
CA ASP A 434 1.28 5.43 -5.98
C ASP A 434 0.30 4.70 -5.05
N TYR A 435 -0.76 4.11 -5.61
CA TYR A 435 -1.69 3.26 -4.87
C TYR A 435 -1.00 2.03 -4.26
N LEU A 436 -0.23 1.30 -5.06
CA LEU A 436 0.55 0.14 -4.59
C LEU A 436 1.55 0.52 -3.50
N SER A 437 2.19 1.68 -3.63
CA SER A 437 3.12 2.24 -2.65
C SER A 437 2.42 2.57 -1.32
N GLN A 438 1.22 3.16 -1.38
CA GLN A 438 0.40 3.45 -0.20
C GLN A 438 -0.07 2.18 0.52
N GLU A 439 -0.46 1.14 -0.23
CA GLU A 439 -0.82 -0.17 0.31
C GLU A 439 0.39 -0.93 0.89
N GLY A 440 1.59 -0.65 0.38
CA GLY A 440 2.88 -1.07 0.95
C GLY A 440 3.21 -2.56 0.85
N ARG A 441 2.44 -3.35 0.09
CA ARG A 441 2.57 -4.83 0.04
C ARG A 441 3.13 -5.41 -1.25
N ILE A 442 2.91 -4.72 -2.37
CA ILE A 442 3.32 -5.16 -3.70
C ILE A 442 4.09 -4.02 -4.34
N ALA A 443 5.25 -4.33 -4.93
CA ALA A 443 6.08 -3.37 -5.66
C ALA A 443 6.57 -4.02 -6.95
N VAL A 444 6.78 -3.21 -7.98
CA VAL A 444 7.26 -3.67 -9.29
C VAL A 444 8.75 -3.97 -9.24
N GLU A 445 9.10 -5.15 -9.73
CA GLU A 445 10.46 -5.62 -9.91
C GLU A 445 10.93 -5.29 -11.32
N TRP A 446 11.40 -4.04 -11.49
CA TRP A 446 11.93 -3.55 -12.76
C TRP A 446 13.23 -4.24 -13.17
N ASN A 447 13.55 -4.13 -14.46
CA ASN A 447 14.71 -4.77 -15.11
C ASN A 447 14.75 -6.29 -14.88
N THR A 448 13.58 -6.93 -14.79
CA THR A 448 13.45 -8.36 -14.51
C THR A 448 12.68 -9.01 -15.64
N ARG A 449 13.37 -9.87 -16.41
CA ARG A 449 12.84 -10.52 -17.60
C ARG A 449 12.58 -12.01 -17.33
N ALA A 450 11.45 -12.52 -17.79
CA ALA A 450 11.20 -13.97 -17.78
C ALA A 450 11.86 -14.64 -18.99
N GLU A 451 12.53 -15.76 -18.77
CA GLU A 451 13.32 -16.49 -19.79
C GLU A 451 12.82 -17.92 -19.99
N THR A 452 12.41 -18.60 -18.91
CA THR A 452 11.94 -20.00 -18.95
C THR A 452 10.66 -20.17 -18.15
N LEU A 453 9.85 -21.16 -18.55
CA LEU A 453 8.65 -21.60 -17.83
C LEU A 453 8.61 -23.12 -17.85
N SER A 454 8.44 -23.73 -16.69
CA SER A 454 8.14 -25.16 -16.54
C SER A 454 6.90 -25.36 -15.66
N ILE A 455 6.16 -26.43 -15.95
CA ILE A 455 4.85 -26.72 -15.37
C ILE A 455 4.83 -28.20 -14.97
N GLY A 456 4.50 -28.49 -13.72
CA GLY A 456 4.28 -29.87 -13.26
C GLY A 456 4.93 -30.23 -11.91
N PRO A 457 4.67 -31.46 -11.42
CA PRO A 457 5.15 -31.95 -10.12
C PRO A 457 6.67 -32.20 -10.05
N GLU A 458 7.39 -32.13 -11.18
CA GLU A 458 8.85 -32.23 -11.26
C GLU A 458 9.59 -30.97 -10.78
N ASN A 459 8.89 -29.99 -10.19
CA ASN A 459 9.52 -28.90 -9.46
C ASN A 459 10.27 -29.46 -8.24
N ILE A 460 11.53 -29.03 -8.07
CA ILE A 460 12.56 -29.50 -7.12
C ILE A 460 12.09 -29.55 -5.63
N LEU A 461 10.93 -28.95 -5.32
CA LEU A 461 10.34 -28.87 -3.99
C LEU A 461 9.30 -29.96 -3.67
N GLY A 462 8.83 -30.76 -4.64
CA GLY A 462 7.85 -31.83 -4.40
C GLY A 462 6.53 -31.35 -3.77
N ASN A 463 6.14 -30.11 -4.03
CA ASN A 463 4.95 -29.48 -3.46
C ASN A 463 3.94 -29.14 -4.57
N ASP A 464 2.80 -29.83 -4.58
CA ASP A 464 1.71 -29.66 -5.56
C ASP A 464 1.06 -28.27 -5.52
N ASP A 465 1.32 -27.48 -4.46
CA ASP A 465 0.72 -26.15 -4.32
C ASP A 465 1.23 -25.12 -5.35
N PHE A 466 2.48 -25.23 -5.83
CA PHE A 466 3.12 -24.24 -6.73
C PHE A 466 3.63 -24.89 -8.03
N PRO A 467 2.72 -25.24 -8.96
CA PRO A 467 3.05 -26.04 -10.14
C PRO A 467 3.85 -25.27 -11.20
N LEU A 468 3.84 -23.94 -11.18
CA LEU A 468 4.56 -23.10 -12.13
C LEU A 468 5.96 -22.83 -11.62
N ALA A 469 6.98 -22.84 -12.49
CA ALA A 469 8.32 -22.37 -12.21
C ALA A 469 8.83 -21.50 -13.36
N VAL A 470 9.10 -20.23 -13.07
CA VAL A 470 9.52 -19.22 -14.06
C VAL A 470 10.95 -18.80 -13.78
N GLY A 471 11.87 -19.09 -14.70
CA GLY A 471 13.23 -18.57 -14.64
C GLY A 471 13.23 -17.09 -15.05
N VAL A 472 13.78 -16.23 -14.20
CA VAL A 472 13.90 -14.79 -14.45
C VAL A 472 15.36 -14.34 -14.35
N THR A 473 15.71 -13.35 -15.17
CA THR A 473 17.02 -12.69 -15.20
C THR A 473 16.85 -11.23 -14.83
N LYS A 474 17.78 -10.72 -14.01
CA LYS A 474 17.83 -9.30 -13.63
C LYS A 474 19.01 -8.58 -14.26
N THR A 475 18.75 -7.45 -14.90
CA THR A 475 19.77 -6.61 -15.55
C THR A 475 20.01 -5.34 -14.74
N THR A 476 21.27 -4.96 -14.49
CA THR A 476 21.62 -3.80 -13.62
C THR A 476 22.37 -2.67 -14.32
N SER A 477 22.53 -2.67 -15.65
CA SER A 477 23.15 -1.55 -16.38
C SER A 477 22.76 -1.48 -17.86
N GLU A 478 23.01 -0.34 -18.52
CA GLU A 478 22.86 -0.11 -19.97
C GLU A 478 23.66 -1.10 -20.87
N ASN A 479 24.50 -1.96 -20.29
CA ASN A 479 25.38 -2.91 -20.99
C ASN A 479 24.92 -4.39 -20.89
N ASP A 480 23.66 -4.68 -20.57
CA ASP A 480 23.09 -6.06 -20.61
C ASP A 480 23.89 -7.12 -19.81
N THR A 481 24.55 -6.71 -18.72
CA THR A 481 25.25 -7.66 -17.85
C THR A 481 24.26 -8.33 -16.89
N VAL A 482 24.07 -9.65 -17.07
CA VAL A 482 23.18 -10.49 -16.24
C VAL A 482 23.81 -10.68 -14.86
N GLU A 483 23.20 -10.14 -13.81
CA GLU A 483 23.76 -10.20 -12.46
C GLU A 483 23.21 -11.37 -11.62
N GLN A 484 21.94 -11.74 -11.84
CA GLN A 484 21.26 -12.75 -11.02
C GLN A 484 20.15 -13.44 -11.80
N ALA A 485 20.26 -14.77 -11.94
CA ALA A 485 19.19 -15.62 -12.42
C ALA A 485 18.51 -16.29 -11.22
N GLU A 486 17.19 -16.22 -11.13
CA GLU A 486 16.41 -16.92 -10.11
C GLU A 486 15.23 -17.66 -10.75
N THR A 487 14.67 -18.64 -10.04
CA THR A 487 13.42 -19.28 -10.43
C THR A 487 12.32 -18.89 -9.45
N ILE A 488 11.19 -18.43 -9.97
CA ILE A 488 9.98 -18.08 -9.22
C ILE A 488 8.96 -19.18 -9.43
N HIS A 489 8.65 -19.92 -8.38
CA HIS A 489 7.53 -20.84 -8.32
C HIS A 489 6.24 -20.10 -8.01
N ALA A 490 5.18 -20.36 -8.77
CA ALA A 490 3.90 -19.67 -8.61
C ALA A 490 2.71 -20.63 -8.58
N ARG A 491 1.64 -20.29 -7.84
CA ARG A 491 0.36 -21.02 -7.92
C ARG A 491 -0.40 -20.65 -9.19
N TYR A 492 -0.38 -19.36 -9.52
CA TYR A 492 -1.01 -18.78 -10.70
C TYR A 492 -0.11 -17.72 -11.33
N MET A 493 -0.24 -17.55 -12.64
CA MET A 493 0.47 -16.53 -13.40
C MET A 493 -0.50 -15.73 -14.27
N ILE A 494 -0.34 -14.40 -14.31
CA ILE A 494 -1.01 -13.52 -15.27
C ILE A 494 0.05 -12.88 -16.16
N ALA A 495 -0.05 -13.12 -17.45
CA ALA A 495 0.79 -12.50 -18.47
C ALA A 495 0.12 -11.24 -19.02
N CYS A 496 0.73 -10.11 -18.68
CA CYS A 496 0.42 -8.76 -19.12
C CYS A 496 1.61 -8.17 -19.92
N ASP A 497 2.36 -9.03 -20.62
CA ASP A 497 3.65 -8.76 -21.27
C ASP A 497 3.52 -8.21 -22.70
N GLY A 498 2.33 -7.73 -23.08
CA GLY A 498 2.11 -6.87 -24.23
C GLY A 498 1.92 -7.59 -25.57
N ALA A 499 1.84 -6.82 -26.66
CA ALA A 499 1.55 -7.31 -28.01
C ALA A 499 2.52 -8.40 -28.51
N HIS A 500 3.79 -8.35 -28.07
CA HIS A 500 4.81 -9.36 -28.36
C HIS A 500 5.04 -10.32 -27.20
N SER A 501 3.97 -10.66 -26.48
CA SER A 501 3.96 -11.51 -25.29
C SER A 501 4.85 -12.75 -25.46
N TRP A 502 5.91 -12.80 -24.66
CA TRP A 502 6.79 -13.96 -24.54
C TRP A 502 6.00 -15.16 -24.05
N THR A 503 5.10 -14.94 -23.08
CA THR A 503 4.27 -15.98 -22.49
C THR A 503 3.36 -16.62 -23.54
N ARG A 504 2.65 -15.80 -24.33
CA ARG A 504 1.76 -16.29 -25.40
C ARG A 504 2.53 -17.12 -26.42
N SER A 505 3.68 -16.62 -26.88
CA SER A 505 4.52 -17.34 -27.84
C SER A 505 5.03 -18.68 -27.29
N LEU A 506 5.41 -18.71 -26.01
CA LEU A 506 5.89 -19.94 -25.35
C LEU A 506 4.78 -20.98 -25.19
N LEU A 507 3.56 -20.54 -24.85
CA LEU A 507 2.37 -21.39 -24.76
C LEU A 507 1.80 -21.80 -26.12
N LYS A 508 2.35 -21.26 -27.22
CA LYS A 508 1.86 -21.46 -28.59
C LYS A 508 0.37 -21.12 -28.77
N VAL A 509 -0.13 -20.13 -28.02
CA VAL A 509 -1.50 -19.63 -28.20
C VAL A 509 -1.54 -18.76 -29.45
N PRO A 510 -2.33 -19.10 -30.49
CA PRO A 510 -2.38 -18.32 -31.72
C PRO A 510 -3.05 -16.97 -31.47
N MET A 511 -2.63 -15.96 -32.24
CA MET A 511 -3.31 -14.66 -32.32
C MET A 511 -4.01 -14.61 -33.68
N GLU A 512 -5.33 -14.79 -33.69
CA GLU A 512 -6.14 -14.74 -34.90
C GLU A 512 -6.39 -13.27 -35.28
N GLY A 513 -6.17 -12.89 -36.54
CA GLY A 513 -6.43 -11.52 -36.99
C GLY A 513 -6.21 -11.31 -38.49
N HIS A 514 -7.04 -10.45 -39.10
CA HIS A 514 -6.82 -9.91 -40.44
C HIS A 514 -6.12 -8.56 -40.32
N SER A 515 -4.96 -8.42 -40.95
CA SER A 515 -4.22 -7.17 -40.92
C SER A 515 -4.47 -6.35 -42.19
N GLU A 516 -5.48 -5.48 -42.14
CA GLU A 516 -5.57 -4.39 -43.10
C GLU A 516 -4.68 -3.25 -42.61
N HIS A 517 -3.47 -3.19 -43.15
CA HIS A 517 -2.42 -2.32 -42.64
C HIS A 517 -2.56 -0.88 -43.16
N SER A 518 -3.05 0.03 -42.31
CA SER A 518 -2.75 1.46 -42.45
C SER A 518 -1.70 1.89 -41.43
N THR A 519 -0.68 2.61 -41.90
CA THR A 519 0.39 3.13 -41.03
C THR A 519 -0.01 4.51 -40.50
N TRP A 520 0.15 4.73 -39.19
CA TRP A 520 -0.14 6.01 -38.55
C TRP A 520 1.08 6.48 -37.77
N GLY A 521 1.50 7.72 -38.01
CA GLY A 521 2.43 8.43 -37.14
C GLY A 521 1.69 9.03 -35.95
N VAL A 522 2.29 8.98 -34.77
CA VAL A 522 1.74 9.60 -33.56
C VAL A 522 2.75 10.59 -33.02
N ILE A 523 2.33 11.83 -32.78
CA ILE A 523 3.18 12.88 -32.21
C ILE A 523 2.42 13.69 -31.17
N ASP A 524 3.08 13.98 -30.04
CA ASP A 524 2.59 14.93 -29.03
C ASP A 524 3.31 16.26 -29.21
N ILE A 525 2.54 17.33 -29.44
CA ILE A 525 3.08 18.69 -29.64
C ILE A 525 2.36 19.71 -28.77
N VAL A 526 2.99 20.85 -28.51
CA VAL A 526 2.29 22.08 -28.09
C VAL A 526 2.06 22.91 -29.35
N PRO A 527 0.86 22.88 -29.96
CA PRO A 527 0.64 23.50 -31.26
C PRO A 527 0.54 25.03 -31.16
N ILE A 528 1.13 25.73 -32.12
CA ILE A 528 0.83 27.14 -32.44
C ILE A 528 0.09 27.10 -33.78
N THR A 529 -1.22 27.28 -33.78
CA THR A 529 -2.07 27.14 -34.97
C THR A 529 -3.31 28.03 -34.86
N ASP A 530 -3.85 28.40 -36.01
CA ASP A 530 -5.15 29.05 -36.19
C ASP A 530 -6.29 28.04 -36.41
N PHE A 531 -6.00 26.73 -36.42
CA PHE A 531 -7.02 25.70 -36.52
C PHE A 531 -7.99 25.77 -35.32
N PRO A 532 -9.28 26.09 -35.55
CA PRO A 532 -10.15 26.57 -34.48
C PRO A 532 -10.58 25.48 -33.48
N ASP A 533 -10.50 24.21 -33.86
CA ASP A 533 -10.87 23.07 -33.03
C ASP A 533 -9.67 22.31 -32.45
N ILE A 534 -8.47 22.89 -32.44
CA ILE A 534 -7.24 22.21 -31.97
C ILE A 534 -7.32 21.72 -30.50
N ARG A 535 -8.27 22.24 -29.72
CA ARG A 535 -8.55 21.85 -28.33
C ARG A 535 -9.73 20.89 -28.18
N GLN A 536 -10.29 20.40 -29.29
CA GLN A 536 -11.31 19.35 -29.35
C GLN A 536 -10.73 18.10 -29.99
N SER A 537 -11.32 16.95 -29.69
CA SER A 537 -11.01 15.73 -30.44
C SER A 537 -11.48 15.91 -31.88
N CYS A 538 -10.64 15.68 -32.88
CA CYS A 538 -11.01 15.88 -34.28
C CYS A 538 -10.71 14.66 -35.13
N ALA A 539 -11.58 14.37 -36.09
CA ALA A 539 -11.27 13.55 -37.26
C ALA A 539 -11.25 14.46 -38.48
N ILE A 540 -10.10 14.56 -39.14
CA ILE A 540 -9.82 15.49 -40.23
C ILE A 540 -9.47 14.67 -41.47
N GLN A 541 -10.31 14.74 -42.49
CA GLN A 541 -10.03 14.17 -43.79
C GLN A 541 -9.35 15.22 -44.68
N CYS A 542 -8.09 14.97 -45.06
CA CYS A 542 -7.32 15.85 -45.94
C CYS A 542 -7.34 15.28 -47.37
N PRO A 543 -8.00 15.95 -48.33
CA PRO A 543 -8.12 15.46 -49.71
C PRO A 543 -6.74 15.20 -50.33
N GLY A 544 -6.52 14.01 -50.89
CA GLY A 544 -5.23 13.64 -51.49
C GLY A 544 -4.09 13.38 -50.49
N HIS A 545 -4.20 13.79 -49.24
CA HIS A 545 -3.12 13.78 -48.24
C HIS A 545 -3.35 12.83 -47.05
N GLY A 546 -4.48 12.13 -46.98
CA GLY A 546 -4.79 11.15 -45.92
C GLY A 546 -5.62 11.74 -44.78
N SER A 547 -5.79 10.98 -43.69
CA SER A 547 -6.57 11.40 -42.52
C SER A 547 -5.68 11.79 -41.34
N ILE A 548 -6.11 12.77 -40.54
CA ILE A 548 -5.50 13.16 -39.27
C ILE A 548 -6.55 13.04 -38.17
N MET A 549 -6.19 12.45 -37.03
CA MET A 549 -6.98 12.55 -35.81
C MET A 549 -6.25 13.37 -34.76
N THR A 550 -6.96 14.21 -34.02
CA THR A 550 -6.38 15.01 -32.93
C THR A 550 -7.02 14.63 -31.61
N ALA A 551 -6.22 14.55 -30.55
CA ALA A 551 -6.70 14.37 -29.18
C ALA A 551 -6.07 15.46 -28.28
N PRO A 552 -6.88 16.34 -27.64
CA PRO A 552 -6.35 17.35 -26.74
C PRO A 552 -5.81 16.71 -25.46
N ARG A 553 -4.65 17.17 -25.01
CA ARG A 553 -3.91 16.59 -23.88
C ARG A 553 -3.62 17.61 -22.78
N GLU A 554 -3.20 17.08 -21.64
CA GLU A 554 -2.78 17.82 -20.46
C GLU A 554 -1.64 18.79 -20.79
N ASN A 555 -1.40 19.80 -19.94
CA ASN A 555 -0.27 20.73 -20.09
C ASN A 555 -0.18 21.43 -21.47
N ARG A 556 -1.35 21.70 -22.10
CA ARG A 556 -1.48 22.33 -23.44
C ARG A 556 -0.99 21.46 -24.61
N LEU A 557 -0.64 20.20 -24.37
CA LEU A 557 -0.28 19.27 -25.44
C LEU A 557 -1.50 18.91 -26.30
N VAL A 558 -1.25 18.49 -27.52
CA VAL A 558 -2.21 17.85 -28.43
C VAL A 558 -1.49 16.68 -29.10
N ARG A 559 -2.13 15.50 -29.07
CA ARG A 559 -1.70 14.34 -29.83
C ARG A 559 -2.26 14.39 -31.23
N LEU A 560 -1.43 14.18 -32.23
CA LEU A 560 -1.81 14.03 -33.63
C LEU A 560 -1.53 12.60 -34.07
N TYR A 561 -2.57 11.92 -34.55
CA TYR A 561 -2.47 10.69 -35.31
C TYR A 561 -2.51 11.08 -36.79
N ILE A 562 -1.45 10.83 -37.55
CA ILE A 562 -1.31 11.22 -38.95
C ILE A 562 -1.20 9.96 -39.79
N GLN A 563 -2.15 9.74 -40.70
CA GLN A 563 -2.09 8.62 -41.61
C GLN A 563 -0.93 8.79 -42.59
N ILE A 564 -0.05 7.79 -42.64
CA ILE A 564 1.06 7.71 -43.59
C ILE A 564 0.63 6.80 -44.72
N LYS A 565 0.52 7.34 -45.94
CA LYS A 565 0.33 6.52 -47.15
C LYS A 565 1.61 5.69 -47.36
N SER A 566 1.50 4.37 -47.24
CA SER A 566 2.62 3.47 -47.48
C SER A 566 2.97 3.42 -48.97
N ASP A 567 4.27 3.48 -49.27
CA ASP A 567 4.83 3.04 -50.54
C ASP A 567 4.92 1.51 -50.51
N LYS A 568 4.43 0.81 -51.55
CA LYS A 568 4.17 -0.65 -51.56
C LYS A 568 5.42 -1.55 -51.58
N GLN A 569 6.51 -1.20 -50.90
CA GLN A 569 7.79 -1.95 -50.97
C GLN A 569 8.39 -2.43 -49.64
N LEU A 570 7.68 -2.37 -48.51
CA LEU A 570 8.19 -2.89 -47.25
C LEU A 570 7.22 -3.85 -46.56
N GLU A 571 6.95 -5.00 -47.18
CA GLU A 571 6.26 -6.10 -46.51
C GLU A 571 6.81 -7.47 -46.97
N GLN A 572 7.54 -8.14 -46.09
CA GLN A 572 7.59 -9.61 -46.04
C GLN A 572 8.21 -10.08 -44.73
N ARG A 573 7.41 -10.77 -43.91
CA ARG A 573 7.69 -12.11 -43.34
C ARG A 573 6.67 -12.45 -42.25
N VAL A 574 5.77 -13.38 -42.57
CA VAL A 574 5.21 -14.32 -41.60
C VAL A 574 5.27 -15.68 -42.29
N GLN A 575 5.96 -16.64 -41.69
CA GLN A 575 6.02 -18.02 -42.16
C GLN A 575 5.36 -18.93 -41.13
N ASP A 576 4.63 -19.90 -41.70
CA ASP A 576 3.85 -20.96 -41.09
C ASP A 576 4.58 -21.72 -39.97
N TYR A 577 3.81 -22.19 -38.99
CA TYR A 577 4.22 -23.32 -38.15
C TYR A 577 3.14 -24.39 -38.12
N SER A 578 3.61 -25.62 -38.30
CA SER A 578 2.88 -26.88 -38.31
C SER A 578 2.35 -27.27 -36.93
N GLU A 579 1.19 -27.93 -36.95
CA GLU A 579 0.58 -28.63 -35.82
C GLU A 579 1.49 -29.76 -35.30
N ASP A 580 1.86 -29.71 -34.03
CA ASP A 580 1.81 -30.89 -33.15
C ASP A 580 2.20 -30.57 -31.68
N THR A 581 1.60 -31.37 -30.77
CA THR A 581 1.92 -31.67 -29.34
C THR A 581 1.45 -30.71 -28.23
N PRO A 582 1.28 -31.20 -26.96
CA PRO A 582 0.45 -32.32 -26.49
C PRO A 582 -0.30 -31.96 -25.16
N ARG A 583 -1.09 -32.90 -24.65
CA ARG A 583 -1.94 -32.90 -23.43
C ARG A 583 -1.42 -32.16 -22.16
N ALA A 584 -0.12 -31.93 -21.99
CA ALA A 584 0.47 -31.14 -20.90
C ALA A 584 0.21 -29.61 -21.01
N LEU A 585 -0.06 -29.09 -22.22
CA LEU A 585 -0.44 -27.68 -22.45
C LEU A 585 -1.88 -27.37 -21.98
N ILE A 586 -2.74 -28.39 -21.84
CA ILE A 586 -4.12 -28.22 -21.38
C ILE A 586 -4.17 -28.06 -19.85
N GLU A 587 -3.37 -28.84 -19.11
CA GLU A 587 -3.24 -28.69 -17.65
C GLU A 587 -2.51 -27.40 -17.25
N ALA A 588 -1.64 -26.88 -18.13
CA ALA A 588 -0.98 -25.57 -18.00
C ALA A 588 -1.93 -24.37 -18.12
N ALA A 589 -2.97 -24.50 -18.95
CA ALA A 589 -3.89 -23.42 -19.29
C ALA A 589 -4.79 -23.00 -18.10
N GLU A 590 -5.04 -23.88 -17.14
CA GLU A 590 -5.87 -23.57 -15.96
C GLU A 590 -5.18 -22.65 -14.93
N ARG A 591 -3.86 -22.47 -15.03
CA ARG A 591 -3.03 -21.73 -14.05
C ARG A 591 -2.38 -20.48 -14.63
N ILE A 592 -2.40 -20.31 -15.95
CA ILE A 592 -1.76 -19.19 -16.65
C ILE A 592 -2.81 -18.44 -17.46
N PHE A 593 -2.96 -17.15 -17.18
CA PHE A 593 -3.93 -16.28 -17.84
C PHE A 593 -3.22 -15.22 -18.69
N LEU A 594 -3.70 -15.00 -19.91
CA LEU A 594 -3.28 -13.86 -20.74
C LEU A 594 -4.27 -12.70 -20.53
N ALA A 595 -3.77 -11.46 -20.42
CA ALA A 595 -4.60 -10.28 -20.28
C ALA A 595 -4.06 -9.07 -21.06
N GLY A 596 -4.97 -8.21 -21.51
CA GLY A 596 -4.64 -7.04 -22.33
C GLY A 596 -3.98 -7.40 -23.66
N ASP A 597 -3.01 -6.59 -24.10
CA ASP A 597 -2.30 -6.78 -25.37
C ASP A 597 -1.63 -8.17 -25.54
N ALA A 598 -1.41 -8.90 -24.43
CA ALA A 598 -0.94 -10.28 -24.50
C ALA A 598 -2.01 -11.23 -25.07
N ALA A 599 -3.29 -10.93 -24.90
CA ALA A 599 -4.43 -11.70 -25.38
C ALA A 599 -5.07 -11.13 -26.66
N HIS A 600 -5.18 -9.81 -26.79
CA HIS A 600 -5.85 -9.15 -27.93
C HIS A 600 -5.17 -7.83 -28.30
N THR A 601 -5.04 -7.54 -29.60
CA THR A 601 -4.46 -6.27 -30.09
C THR A 601 -5.37 -5.65 -31.14
N HIS A 602 -5.49 -4.33 -31.15
CA HIS A 602 -6.36 -3.60 -32.07
C HIS A 602 -5.78 -2.24 -32.44
N SER A 603 -6.43 -1.50 -33.35
CA SER A 603 -5.96 -0.17 -33.77
C SER A 603 -6.06 0.88 -32.65
N PRO A 604 -5.20 1.92 -32.65
CA PRO A 604 -5.29 3.00 -31.68
C PRO A 604 -6.51 3.93 -31.90
N LYS A 605 -7.24 3.79 -33.02
CA LYS A 605 -8.24 4.76 -33.48
C LYS A 605 -9.43 4.92 -32.53
N ALA A 606 -9.80 3.86 -31.81
CA ALA A 606 -10.92 3.86 -30.88
C ALA A 606 -10.53 4.03 -29.40
N GLY A 607 -9.23 4.18 -29.08
CA GLY A 607 -8.75 4.39 -27.70
C GLY A 607 -9.03 3.26 -26.70
N GLN A 608 -9.35 2.04 -27.18
CA GLN A 608 -9.89 0.95 -26.34
C GLN A 608 -8.84 0.17 -25.54
N GLY A 609 -7.58 0.15 -25.97
CA GLY A 609 -6.63 -0.91 -25.56
C GLY A 609 -6.30 -0.90 -24.09
N MET A 610 -5.91 0.26 -23.58
CA MET A 610 -5.63 0.42 -22.16
C MET A 610 -6.87 0.16 -21.29
N ASN A 611 -8.07 0.56 -21.75
CA ASN A 611 -9.32 0.41 -21.00
C ASN A 611 -9.73 -1.06 -20.89
N VAL A 612 -9.78 -1.78 -22.02
CA VAL A 612 -10.17 -3.20 -22.05
C VAL A 612 -9.14 -4.06 -21.33
N SER A 613 -7.85 -3.76 -21.51
CA SER A 613 -6.74 -4.44 -20.81
C SER A 613 -6.83 -4.35 -19.28
N MET A 614 -7.16 -3.16 -18.74
CA MET A 614 -7.40 -3.03 -17.30
C MET A 614 -8.67 -3.76 -16.85
N GLN A 615 -9.71 -3.76 -17.68
CA GLN A 615 -10.95 -4.48 -17.35
C GLN A 615 -10.79 -6.01 -17.32
N ASP A 616 -9.88 -6.57 -18.12
CA ASP A 616 -9.56 -8.00 -18.07
C ASP A 616 -9.06 -8.41 -16.69
N THR A 617 -8.08 -7.67 -16.17
CA THR A 617 -7.50 -7.96 -14.86
C THR A 617 -8.41 -7.51 -13.70
N TYR A 618 -9.23 -6.49 -13.91
CA TYR A 618 -10.31 -6.11 -12.99
C TYR A 618 -11.35 -7.23 -12.82
N ASN A 619 -11.62 -8.01 -13.88
CA ASN A 619 -12.48 -9.19 -13.87
C ASN A 619 -11.80 -10.43 -13.27
N LEU A 620 -10.52 -10.66 -13.60
CA LEU A 620 -9.81 -11.89 -13.22
C LEU A 620 -9.37 -11.94 -11.76
N VAL A 621 -8.80 -10.85 -11.23
CA VAL A 621 -8.03 -10.94 -9.98
C VAL A 621 -8.91 -11.13 -8.75
N TRP A 622 -10.14 -10.63 -8.74
CA TRP A 622 -11.06 -10.91 -7.63
C TRP A 622 -11.46 -12.39 -7.57
N LYS A 623 -11.53 -13.07 -8.73
CA LYS A 623 -11.80 -14.51 -8.84
C LYS A 623 -10.61 -15.29 -8.29
N LEU A 624 -9.39 -14.99 -8.77
CA LEU A 624 -8.15 -15.56 -8.23
C LEU A 624 -8.01 -15.34 -6.74
N GLY A 625 -8.27 -14.12 -6.26
CA GLY A 625 -8.22 -13.80 -4.84
C GLY A 625 -9.24 -14.58 -4.01
N SER A 626 -10.44 -14.80 -4.54
CA SER A 626 -11.45 -15.64 -3.89
C SER A 626 -11.02 -17.10 -3.84
N VAL A 627 -10.39 -17.63 -4.90
CA VAL A 627 -9.88 -19.01 -4.94
C VAL A 627 -8.69 -19.21 -4.01
N ILE A 628 -7.68 -18.33 -4.09
CA ILE A 628 -6.44 -18.39 -3.29
C ILE A 628 -6.75 -18.25 -1.79
N THR A 629 -7.71 -17.39 -1.43
CA THR A 629 -8.12 -17.20 -0.02
C THR A 629 -9.16 -18.23 0.45
N GLY A 630 -9.50 -19.22 -0.38
CA GLY A 630 -10.41 -20.31 -0.06
C GLY A 630 -11.87 -19.89 0.08
N ALA A 631 -12.28 -18.74 -0.48
CA ALA A 631 -13.67 -18.29 -0.49
C ALA A 631 -14.50 -18.96 -1.59
N ALA A 632 -13.89 -19.24 -2.74
CA ALA A 632 -14.57 -19.82 -3.89
C ALA A 632 -13.81 -21.01 -4.47
N ASP A 633 -14.52 -21.87 -5.18
CA ASP A 633 -13.95 -23.01 -5.89
C ASP A 633 -13.24 -22.57 -7.20
N PRO A 634 -12.07 -23.16 -7.57
CA PRO A 634 -11.33 -22.84 -8.78
C PRO A 634 -12.13 -22.84 -10.08
N ILE A 635 -13.25 -23.58 -10.16
CA ILE A 635 -14.13 -23.57 -11.33
C ILE A 635 -14.60 -22.16 -11.73
N ILE A 636 -14.62 -21.19 -10.81
CA ILE A 636 -14.97 -19.81 -11.15
C ILE A 636 -13.96 -19.13 -12.08
N LEU A 637 -12.74 -19.66 -12.19
CA LEU A 637 -11.68 -19.09 -13.04
C LEU A 637 -11.99 -19.28 -14.53
N ASP A 638 -12.69 -20.35 -14.90
CA ASP A 638 -13.15 -20.62 -16.28
C ASP A 638 -14.04 -19.48 -16.80
N THR A 639 -14.74 -18.79 -15.90
CA THR A 639 -15.59 -17.67 -16.27
C THR A 639 -14.80 -16.50 -16.85
N TYR A 640 -13.50 -16.35 -16.54
CA TYR A 640 -12.68 -15.27 -17.10
C TYR A 640 -12.66 -15.32 -18.63
N GLU A 641 -12.33 -16.46 -19.22
CA GLU A 641 -12.30 -16.59 -20.68
C GLU A 641 -13.70 -16.43 -21.26
N SER A 642 -14.70 -17.13 -20.70
CA SER A 642 -16.09 -17.06 -21.19
C SER A 642 -16.69 -15.64 -21.15
N GLU A 643 -16.17 -14.78 -20.28
CA GLU A 643 -16.62 -13.39 -20.12
C GLU A 643 -15.79 -12.40 -20.93
N ARG A 644 -14.47 -12.57 -21.01
CA ARG A 644 -13.56 -11.56 -21.58
C ARG A 644 -13.23 -11.81 -23.03
N ARG A 645 -13.18 -13.07 -23.48
CA ARG A 645 -12.94 -13.40 -24.89
C ARG A 645 -14.03 -12.84 -25.82
N PRO A 646 -15.34 -13.00 -25.54
CA PRO A 646 -16.38 -12.42 -26.40
C PRO A 646 -16.31 -10.88 -26.48
N VAL A 647 -15.89 -10.23 -25.38
CA VAL A 647 -15.68 -8.77 -25.35
C VAL A 647 -14.51 -8.37 -26.24
N ALA A 648 -13.41 -9.14 -26.22
CA ALA A 648 -12.28 -8.90 -27.12
C ALA A 648 -12.64 -9.14 -28.59
N GLU A 649 -13.43 -10.18 -28.89
CA GLU A 649 -13.93 -10.46 -30.24
C GLU A 649 -14.85 -9.34 -30.76
N GLU A 650 -15.76 -8.83 -29.91
CA GLU A 650 -16.61 -7.69 -30.24
C GLU A 650 -15.79 -6.41 -30.46
N LEU A 651 -14.75 -6.20 -29.66
CA LEU A 651 -13.80 -5.10 -29.83
C LEU A 651 -13.11 -5.15 -31.20
N MET A 652 -12.59 -6.32 -31.60
CA MET A 652 -11.93 -6.50 -32.89
C MET A 652 -12.88 -6.30 -34.06
N LYS A 653 -14.13 -6.78 -33.92
CA LYS A 653 -15.19 -6.55 -34.91
C LYS A 653 -15.49 -5.07 -35.06
N MET A 654 -15.68 -4.36 -33.95
CA MET A 654 -15.91 -2.91 -33.95
C MET A 654 -14.74 -2.15 -34.56
N ASP A 655 -13.51 -2.46 -34.16
CA ASP A 655 -12.29 -1.82 -34.66
C ASP A 655 -12.19 -1.97 -36.18
N SER A 656 -12.44 -3.17 -36.70
CA SER A 656 -12.46 -3.44 -38.14
C SER A 656 -13.45 -2.55 -38.88
N VAL A 657 -14.69 -2.41 -38.38
CA VAL A 657 -15.72 -1.57 -39.01
C VAL A 657 -15.36 -0.08 -38.94
N LEU A 658 -14.87 0.40 -37.79
CA LEU A 658 -14.49 1.81 -37.62
C LEU A 658 -13.26 2.17 -38.49
N VAL A 659 -12.25 1.30 -38.55
CA VAL A 659 -11.06 1.46 -39.39
C VAL A 659 -11.48 1.66 -40.85
N HIS A 660 -12.35 0.80 -41.37
CA HIS A 660 -12.89 0.90 -42.73
C HIS A 660 -13.65 2.22 -42.95
N ALA A 661 -14.51 2.58 -42.00
CA ALA A 661 -15.32 3.80 -42.06
C ALA A 661 -14.48 5.09 -42.09
N TYR A 662 -13.36 5.12 -41.37
CA TYR A 662 -12.43 6.27 -41.35
C TYR A 662 -11.47 6.33 -42.55
N GLU A 663 -11.19 5.19 -43.20
CA GLU A 663 -10.22 5.09 -44.29
C GLU A 663 -10.81 5.23 -45.68
N GLN A 664 -12.03 4.73 -45.89
CA GLN A 664 -12.72 5.03 -47.14
C GLN A 664 -13.08 6.51 -47.14
N GLU A 665 -12.96 7.17 -48.31
CA GLU A 665 -13.62 8.45 -48.57
C GLU A 665 -15.14 8.19 -48.51
N ALA A 666 -15.66 8.03 -47.29
CA ALA A 666 -17.03 7.61 -47.03
C ALA A 666 -17.93 8.56 -47.80
N LYS A 667 -18.57 8.00 -48.85
CA LYS A 667 -19.40 8.78 -49.77
C LYS A 667 -20.57 9.44 -49.04
N ASP A 668 -20.94 8.92 -47.86
CA ASP A 668 -21.95 9.48 -46.96
C ASP A 668 -21.48 9.52 -45.49
N ALA A 669 -21.61 10.70 -44.87
CA ALA A 669 -21.25 10.95 -43.47
C ALA A 669 -22.24 10.34 -42.46
N GLU A 670 -23.41 9.87 -42.92
CA GLU A 670 -24.47 9.27 -42.09
C GLU A 670 -24.14 7.82 -41.69
N GLU A 671 -23.47 7.04 -42.56
CA GLU A 671 -23.14 5.64 -42.30
C GLU A 671 -22.13 5.50 -41.14
N VAL A 672 -21.16 6.42 -41.07
CA VAL A 672 -20.16 6.48 -39.98
C VAL A 672 -20.80 6.85 -38.64
N ASP A 673 -21.82 7.71 -38.65
CA ASP A 673 -22.52 8.11 -37.42
C ASP A 673 -23.38 6.97 -36.86
N GLN A 674 -24.08 6.25 -37.73
CA GLN A 674 -24.89 5.11 -37.33
C GLN A 674 -24.03 4.02 -36.68
N VAL A 675 -22.90 3.68 -37.31
CA VAL A 675 -21.94 2.72 -36.74
C VAL A 675 -21.45 3.19 -35.37
N ARG A 676 -21.10 4.47 -35.23
CA ARG A 676 -20.60 5.02 -33.96
C ARG A 676 -21.66 4.97 -32.85
N ASP A 677 -22.91 5.30 -33.17
CA ASP A 677 -24.01 5.28 -32.21
C ASP A 677 -24.38 3.84 -31.80
N ASP A 678 -24.32 2.89 -32.75
CA ASP A 678 -24.53 1.46 -32.50
C ASP A 678 -23.50 0.91 -31.50
N TYR A 679 -22.24 1.32 -31.62
CA TYR A 679 -21.14 0.88 -30.74
C TYR A 679 -20.88 1.79 -29.53
N ALA A 680 -21.61 2.89 -29.35
CA ALA A 680 -21.31 3.86 -28.29
C ALA A 680 -21.32 3.29 -26.87
N GLY A 681 -22.23 2.35 -26.61
CA GLY A 681 -22.29 1.65 -25.33
C GLY A 681 -21.09 0.73 -25.08
N PHE A 682 -20.58 0.12 -26.14
CA PHE A 682 -19.38 -0.71 -26.09
C PHE A 682 -18.13 0.16 -25.94
N MET A 683 -18.00 1.23 -26.72
CA MET A 683 -16.85 2.14 -26.67
C MET A 683 -16.68 2.84 -25.32
N SER A 684 -17.78 3.09 -24.59
CA SER A 684 -17.72 3.64 -23.22
C SER A 684 -17.42 2.57 -22.15
N GLY A 685 -17.44 1.29 -22.53
CA GLY A 685 -17.25 0.12 -21.66
C GLY A 685 -18.44 -0.19 -20.75
N VAL A 686 -19.53 0.57 -20.84
CA VAL A 686 -20.64 0.51 -19.87
C VAL A 686 -21.76 -0.45 -20.25
N LYS A 687 -21.86 -0.85 -21.52
CA LYS A 687 -22.88 -1.80 -22.00
C LYS A 687 -22.34 -3.22 -22.20
N VAL A 688 -21.14 -3.52 -21.70
CA VAL A 688 -20.64 -4.91 -21.65
C VAL A 688 -21.61 -5.75 -20.81
N THR A 689 -22.10 -6.84 -21.41
CA THR A 689 -23.06 -7.76 -20.80
C THR A 689 -22.52 -9.17 -20.91
N TYR A 690 -22.21 -9.79 -19.78
CA TYR A 690 -21.76 -11.17 -19.76
C TYR A 690 -22.91 -12.15 -20.03
N ALA A 691 -22.64 -13.17 -20.84
CA ALA A 691 -23.57 -14.26 -21.07
C ALA A 691 -23.73 -15.10 -19.79
N PRO A 692 -24.85 -15.85 -19.65
CA PRO A 692 -25.04 -16.74 -18.51
C PRO A 692 -23.90 -17.74 -18.34
N ASN A 693 -23.40 -17.82 -17.11
CA ASN A 693 -22.39 -18.77 -16.65
C ASN A 693 -22.61 -19.04 -15.15
N MET A 694 -21.69 -19.70 -14.46
CA MET A 694 -21.90 -20.00 -13.04
C MET A 694 -21.93 -18.77 -12.11
N LEU A 695 -21.28 -17.66 -12.51
CA LEU A 695 -21.29 -16.39 -11.79
C LEU A 695 -22.37 -15.42 -12.30
N VAL A 696 -23.00 -15.72 -13.44
CA VAL A 696 -24.00 -14.89 -14.10
C VAL A 696 -25.24 -15.74 -14.33
N ALA A 697 -26.22 -15.64 -13.43
CA ALA A 697 -27.40 -16.49 -13.48
C ALA A 697 -28.14 -16.37 -14.82
N SER A 698 -28.58 -17.50 -15.36
CA SER A 698 -29.46 -17.48 -16.54
C SER A 698 -30.80 -16.86 -16.19
N THR A 699 -31.49 -16.30 -17.19
CA THR A 699 -32.83 -15.74 -17.01
C THR A 699 -33.86 -16.77 -16.53
N GLU A 700 -33.60 -18.06 -16.72
CA GLU A 700 -34.41 -19.18 -16.22
C GLU A 700 -34.07 -19.57 -14.75
N LYS A 701 -32.86 -19.27 -14.28
CA LYS A 701 -32.39 -19.51 -12.89
C LYS A 701 -32.54 -18.28 -11.98
N SER A 702 -32.69 -17.08 -12.53
CA SER A 702 -33.24 -15.91 -11.83
C SER A 702 -34.76 -16.05 -11.75
N GLY A 703 -35.39 -15.81 -10.60
CA GLY A 703 -36.86 -15.80 -10.48
C GLY A 703 -37.48 -14.90 -11.56
N ASP A 704 -38.27 -15.50 -12.46
CA ASP A 704 -38.45 -15.06 -13.85
C ASP A 704 -39.03 -13.63 -14.05
N ARG A 705 -38.48 -12.97 -15.09
CA ARG A 705 -38.87 -11.79 -15.90
C ARG A 705 -39.64 -10.61 -15.28
N ALA A 706 -38.88 -9.51 -15.13
CA ALA A 706 -39.31 -8.09 -15.07
C ALA A 706 -39.45 -7.43 -13.69
N LEU A 707 -38.77 -7.94 -12.66
CA LEU A 707 -38.64 -7.23 -11.37
C LEU A 707 -37.85 -5.92 -11.48
N ALA A 708 -36.87 -5.86 -12.39
CA ALA A 708 -36.10 -4.66 -12.70
C ALA A 708 -35.99 -4.52 -14.22
N LYS A 709 -36.89 -3.73 -14.82
CA LYS A 709 -37.14 -3.73 -16.27
C LYS A 709 -36.05 -3.07 -17.11
N ASN A 710 -35.24 -2.21 -16.50
CA ASN A 710 -34.25 -1.40 -17.22
C ASN A 710 -32.82 -1.91 -17.02
N ILE A 711 -32.64 -3.04 -16.34
CA ILE A 711 -31.35 -3.69 -16.09
C ILE A 711 -31.42 -5.18 -16.41
N ALA A 712 -30.29 -5.77 -16.77
CA ALA A 712 -30.17 -7.20 -17.06
C ALA A 712 -28.98 -7.79 -16.29
N VAL A 713 -29.14 -9.05 -15.87
CA VAL A 713 -28.05 -9.85 -15.29
C VAL A 713 -26.89 -9.93 -16.31
N GLY A 714 -25.65 -9.90 -15.81
CA GLY A 714 -24.44 -9.86 -16.62
C GLY A 714 -23.95 -8.44 -16.95
N MET A 715 -24.78 -7.40 -16.79
CA MET A 715 -24.36 -6.01 -16.98
C MET A 715 -23.74 -5.42 -15.71
N ARG A 716 -22.85 -4.44 -15.87
CA ARG A 716 -22.45 -3.56 -14.76
C ARG A 716 -23.64 -2.74 -14.26
N ILE A 717 -23.83 -2.64 -12.94
CA ILE A 717 -24.98 -1.91 -12.40
C ILE A 717 -24.92 -0.41 -12.75
N PRO A 718 -25.96 0.17 -13.36
CA PRO A 718 -26.02 1.63 -13.58
C PRO A 718 -26.06 2.39 -12.26
N SER A 719 -25.40 3.55 -12.19
CA SER A 719 -25.44 4.41 -11.00
C SER A 719 -26.65 5.34 -11.04
N PHE A 720 -27.43 5.36 -9.96
CA PHE A 720 -28.41 6.41 -9.69
C PHE A 720 -28.13 7.04 -8.32
N PRO A 721 -28.43 8.34 -8.13
CA PRO A 721 -28.32 8.96 -6.82
C PRO A 721 -29.32 8.36 -5.85
N VAL A 722 -28.83 8.00 -4.66
CA VAL A 722 -29.60 7.52 -3.52
C VAL A 722 -29.33 8.42 -2.32
N VAL A 723 -30.28 8.50 -1.39
CA VAL A 723 -30.15 9.38 -0.21
C VAL A 723 -29.76 8.53 0.99
N ASN A 724 -28.62 8.79 1.62
CA ASN A 724 -28.23 8.08 2.84
C ASN A 724 -29.29 8.30 3.94
N GLN A 725 -29.72 7.21 4.58
CA GLN A 725 -30.82 7.25 5.54
C GLN A 725 -30.48 8.04 6.80
N ALA A 726 -29.23 7.96 7.27
CA ALA A 726 -28.79 8.61 8.50
C ALA A 726 -28.64 10.13 8.34
N ASP A 727 -27.87 10.58 7.36
CA ASP A 727 -27.47 11.99 7.23
C ASP A 727 -28.21 12.78 6.13
N GLY A 728 -28.91 12.09 5.22
CA GLY A 728 -29.62 12.72 4.11
C GLY A 728 -28.72 13.15 2.95
N SER A 729 -27.47 12.71 2.90
CA SER A 729 -26.56 12.97 1.79
C SER A 729 -27.01 12.24 0.52
N THR A 730 -27.03 12.95 -0.61
CA THR A 730 -27.33 12.37 -1.92
C THR A 730 -26.04 11.87 -2.58
N ILE A 731 -25.93 10.56 -2.75
CA ILE A 731 -24.70 9.87 -3.19
C ILE A 731 -25.03 8.99 -4.41
N PRO A 732 -24.22 9.00 -5.48
CA PRO A 732 -24.35 8.01 -6.55
C PRO A 732 -24.11 6.59 -6.04
N LEU A 733 -24.97 5.63 -6.40
CA LEU A 733 -24.88 4.26 -5.88
C LEU A 733 -23.51 3.60 -6.09
N LEU A 734 -22.83 3.82 -7.21
CA LEU A 734 -21.51 3.23 -7.44
C LEU A 734 -20.44 3.70 -6.43
N ASP A 735 -20.61 4.87 -5.83
CA ASP A 735 -19.65 5.43 -4.86
C ASP A 735 -19.69 4.67 -3.53
N VAL A 736 -20.77 3.94 -3.25
CA VAL A 736 -20.91 3.07 -2.06
C VAL A 736 -20.57 1.60 -2.35
N LEU A 737 -20.06 1.29 -3.55
CA LEU A 737 -19.62 -0.05 -3.96
C LEU A 737 -18.10 -0.08 -4.24
N PRO A 738 -17.25 0.08 -3.21
CA PRO A 738 -15.81 0.11 -3.37
C PRO A 738 -15.25 -1.25 -3.80
N SER A 739 -14.15 -1.22 -4.55
CA SER A 739 -13.39 -2.40 -4.96
C SER A 739 -12.58 -2.96 -3.80
N ASN A 740 -13.24 -3.77 -2.97
CA ASN A 740 -12.65 -4.40 -1.78
C ASN A 740 -12.76 -5.93 -1.76
N GLY A 741 -13.13 -6.54 -2.89
CA GLY A 741 -13.27 -7.98 -3.06
C GLY A 741 -14.56 -8.59 -2.51
N CYS A 742 -15.45 -7.77 -1.94
CA CYS A 742 -16.72 -8.21 -1.36
C CYS A 742 -17.85 -8.14 -2.41
N TRP A 743 -18.76 -9.10 -2.35
CA TRP A 743 -20.02 -9.10 -3.09
C TRP A 743 -21.02 -8.13 -2.45
N ARG A 744 -21.98 -7.60 -3.23
CA ARG A 744 -22.99 -6.66 -2.73
C ARG A 744 -24.38 -7.17 -3.04
N LEU A 745 -25.20 -7.40 -2.02
CA LEU A 745 -26.62 -7.67 -2.17
C LEU A 745 -27.40 -6.37 -1.93
N LEU A 746 -27.91 -5.80 -3.01
CA LEU A 746 -28.76 -4.62 -2.97
C LEU A 746 -30.20 -5.08 -2.75
N VAL A 747 -30.76 -4.70 -1.60
CA VAL A 747 -32.11 -5.06 -1.17
C VAL A 747 -33.03 -3.88 -1.45
N PHE A 748 -33.80 -3.96 -2.53
CA PHE A 748 -34.86 -3.00 -2.82
C PHE A 748 -36.13 -3.44 -2.10
N SER A 749 -36.44 -2.86 -0.94
CA SER A 749 -37.57 -3.31 -0.12
C SER A 749 -38.95 -2.84 -0.63
N GLY A 750 -38.99 -1.76 -1.39
CA GLY A 750 -40.21 -1.02 -1.73
C GLY A 750 -40.54 0.06 -0.69
N ASP A 751 -41.79 0.55 -0.70
CA ASP A 751 -42.29 1.54 0.24
C ASP A 751 -42.71 0.85 1.55
N LEU A 752 -41.84 0.93 2.55
CA LEU A 752 -41.98 0.39 3.90
C LEU A 752 -43.21 0.89 4.68
N ARG A 753 -43.88 1.96 4.21
CA ARG A 753 -45.14 2.44 4.82
C ARG A 753 -46.36 1.61 4.39
N ARG A 754 -46.22 0.76 3.37
CA ARG A 754 -47.32 -0.06 2.87
C ARG A 754 -47.49 -1.32 3.73
N PRO A 755 -48.74 -1.76 3.96
CA PRO A 755 -48.99 -3.01 4.69
C PRO A 755 -48.27 -4.20 4.05
N GLY A 756 -47.61 -5.03 4.86
CA GLY A 756 -46.93 -6.26 4.44
C GLY A 756 -45.49 -6.08 3.96
N VAL A 757 -45.07 -4.88 3.57
CA VAL A 757 -43.71 -4.64 3.05
C VAL A 757 -42.67 -4.72 4.17
N TRP A 758 -42.99 -4.18 5.34
CA TRP A 758 -42.12 -4.22 6.51
C TRP A 758 -41.91 -5.65 7.02
N GLU A 759 -43.00 -6.42 7.10
CA GLU A 759 -43.00 -7.83 7.50
C GLU A 759 -42.18 -8.67 6.51
N ARG A 760 -42.31 -8.42 5.20
CA ARG A 760 -41.52 -9.09 4.17
C ARG A 760 -40.02 -8.78 4.29
N LEU A 761 -39.65 -7.52 4.54
CA LEU A 761 -38.24 -7.15 4.78
C LEU A 761 -37.67 -7.84 6.02
N THR A 762 -38.46 -7.93 7.08
CA THR A 762 -38.06 -8.61 8.33
C THR A 762 -37.88 -10.11 8.11
N SER A 763 -38.85 -10.75 7.43
CA SER A 763 -38.78 -12.17 7.04
C SER A 763 -37.57 -12.47 6.14
N PHE A 764 -37.23 -11.56 5.22
CA PHE A 764 -36.01 -11.67 4.42
C PHE A 764 -34.77 -11.70 5.32
N ALA A 765 -34.62 -10.76 6.26
CA ALA A 765 -33.44 -10.65 7.11
C ALA A 765 -33.27 -11.88 8.04
N GLU A 766 -34.37 -12.40 8.58
CA GLU A 766 -34.39 -13.62 9.38
C GLU A 766 -33.99 -14.84 8.55
N SER A 767 -34.61 -15.01 7.38
CA SER A 767 -34.30 -16.12 6.46
C SER A 767 -32.84 -16.07 5.99
N PHE A 768 -32.34 -14.88 5.62
CA PHE A 768 -30.95 -14.69 5.17
C PHE A 768 -29.94 -15.17 6.20
N SER A 769 -30.15 -14.82 7.47
CA SER A 769 -29.23 -15.16 8.57
C SER A 769 -29.20 -16.66 8.91
N GLN A 770 -30.24 -17.41 8.52
CA GLN A 770 -30.38 -18.85 8.79
C GLN A 770 -29.77 -19.72 7.67
N ARG A 771 -29.42 -19.15 6.53
CA ARG A 771 -28.89 -19.88 5.37
C ARG A 771 -27.38 -20.07 5.49
N SER A 772 -26.90 -21.31 5.34
CA SER A 772 -25.50 -21.67 5.63
C SER A 772 -24.49 -20.97 4.71
N HIS A 773 -24.76 -20.89 3.40
CA HIS A 773 -23.81 -20.24 2.49
C HIS A 773 -23.89 -18.72 2.65
N LEU A 774 -25.08 -18.12 2.65
CA LEU A 774 -25.22 -16.67 2.86
C LEU A 774 -24.63 -16.20 4.19
N ALA A 775 -24.86 -16.93 5.28
CA ALA A 775 -24.26 -16.62 6.58
C ALA A 775 -22.72 -16.76 6.55
N HIS A 776 -22.17 -17.79 5.89
CA HIS A 776 -20.73 -17.95 5.72
C HIS A 776 -20.09 -16.77 4.97
N TRP A 777 -20.73 -16.29 3.90
CA TRP A 777 -20.23 -15.16 3.13
C TRP A 777 -20.44 -13.82 3.86
N HIS A 778 -21.52 -13.68 4.63
CA HIS A 778 -21.84 -12.46 5.36
C HIS A 778 -21.07 -12.31 6.69
N GLN A 779 -20.50 -13.38 7.24
CA GLN A 779 -19.74 -13.31 8.48
C GLN A 779 -18.54 -12.37 8.37
N THR A 780 -18.43 -11.44 9.32
CA THR A 780 -17.26 -10.59 9.51
C THR A 780 -16.07 -11.44 9.97
N GLN A 781 -14.93 -11.31 9.28
CA GLN A 781 -13.74 -12.07 9.62
C GLN A 781 -13.15 -11.55 10.95
N LYS A 782 -12.61 -12.45 11.80
CA LYS A 782 -12.04 -12.12 13.14
C LYS A 782 -10.94 -11.04 13.14
N SER A 783 -10.45 -10.63 11.97
CA SER A 783 -9.46 -9.58 11.79
C SER A 783 -10.18 -8.29 11.41
N ARG A 784 -10.16 -7.28 12.29
CA ARG A 784 -10.77 -5.94 12.10
C ARG A 784 -10.42 -5.23 10.78
N ALA A 785 -9.33 -5.63 10.13
CA ALA A 785 -8.91 -5.08 8.84
C ALA A 785 -9.76 -5.54 7.62
N ARG A 786 -10.73 -6.45 7.77
CA ARG A 786 -11.54 -6.94 6.64
C ARG A 786 -13.01 -7.06 6.99
N GLY A 787 -13.84 -6.38 6.18
CA GLY A 787 -15.28 -6.54 6.18
C GLY A 787 -15.75 -7.94 5.72
N PRO A 788 -17.07 -8.16 5.62
CA PRO A 788 -17.63 -9.44 5.18
C PRO A 788 -17.30 -9.74 3.71
N ARG A 789 -17.47 -10.99 3.26
CA ARG A 789 -17.30 -11.38 1.83
C ARG A 789 -18.55 -11.08 1.00
N LEU A 790 -19.71 -10.97 1.64
CA LEU A 790 -20.97 -10.50 1.10
C LEU A 790 -21.54 -9.44 2.03
N GLU A 791 -21.86 -8.27 1.48
CA GLU A 791 -22.44 -7.15 2.21
C GLU A 791 -23.83 -6.82 1.67
N THR A 792 -24.78 -6.57 2.58
CA THR A 792 -26.15 -6.19 2.24
C THR A 792 -26.34 -4.68 2.36
N LEU A 793 -26.93 -4.05 1.33
CA LEU A 793 -27.31 -2.64 1.34
C LEU A 793 -28.81 -2.51 1.12
N LEU A 794 -29.51 -1.75 1.96
CA LEU A 794 -30.95 -1.49 1.83
C LEU A 794 -31.21 -0.24 1.00
N LEU A 795 -32.08 -0.34 0.01
CA LEU A 795 -32.60 0.77 -0.78
C LEU A 795 -34.14 0.78 -0.69
N HIS A 796 -34.74 1.65 0.10
CA HIS A 796 -36.20 1.70 0.25
C HIS A 796 -36.85 2.86 -0.52
N ALA A 797 -38.11 2.70 -0.93
CA ALA A 797 -38.85 3.70 -1.71
C ALA A 797 -39.70 4.67 -0.85
N SER A 798 -39.64 4.54 0.48
CA SER A 798 -40.30 5.45 1.41
C SER A 798 -39.55 6.78 1.54
N PRO A 799 -40.26 7.89 1.86
CA PRO A 799 -39.61 9.14 2.25
C PRO A 799 -38.69 8.90 3.46
N ARG A 800 -37.45 9.38 3.39
CA ARG A 800 -36.38 9.16 4.38
C ARG A 800 -36.84 9.47 5.80
N THR A 801 -37.53 10.59 5.97
CA THR A 801 -38.00 11.12 7.27
C THR A 801 -39.15 10.33 7.91
N LYS A 802 -39.72 9.36 7.19
CA LYS A 802 -40.81 8.50 7.70
C LYS A 802 -40.33 7.17 8.25
N ILE A 803 -39.06 6.84 8.03
CA ILE A 803 -38.45 5.59 8.48
C ILE A 803 -37.35 5.94 9.48
N ASN A 804 -37.34 5.28 10.63
CA ASN A 804 -36.23 5.38 11.57
C ASN A 804 -35.24 4.26 11.25
N LEU A 805 -33.95 4.62 11.13
CA LEU A 805 -32.90 3.66 10.79
C LEU A 805 -32.83 2.49 11.77
N LEU A 806 -32.90 2.78 13.07
CA LEU A 806 -32.70 1.78 14.12
C LEU A 806 -33.90 0.84 14.29
N ASP A 807 -35.05 1.15 13.67
CA ASP A 807 -36.22 0.28 13.67
C ASP A 807 -36.10 -0.82 12.60
N LEU A 808 -35.22 -0.65 11.61
CA LEU A 808 -34.99 -1.63 10.55
C LEU A 808 -34.29 -2.90 11.09
N PRO A 809 -34.25 -4.00 10.32
CA PRO A 809 -33.44 -5.17 10.69
C PRO A 809 -31.95 -4.82 10.81
N GLN A 810 -31.28 -5.31 11.86
CA GLN A 810 -29.88 -5.00 12.19
C GLN A 810 -28.88 -5.33 11.08
N ILE A 811 -29.19 -6.22 10.15
CA ILE A 811 -28.34 -6.51 8.98
C ILE A 811 -28.07 -5.25 8.12
N PHE A 812 -28.96 -4.24 8.18
CA PHE A 812 -28.84 -2.97 7.46
C PHE A 812 -28.29 -1.81 8.30
N HIS A 813 -27.92 -2.10 9.54
CA HIS A 813 -27.20 -1.21 10.46
C HIS A 813 -26.48 -2.09 11.50
N PRO A 814 -25.46 -2.88 11.12
CA PRO A 814 -24.79 -3.74 12.09
C PRO A 814 -24.15 -2.91 13.21
N PHE A 815 -24.16 -3.46 14.43
CA PHE A 815 -23.48 -2.86 15.58
C PHE A 815 -22.08 -3.47 15.72
N ASP A 816 -21.08 -2.61 15.86
CA ASP A 816 -19.72 -2.95 16.24
C ASP A 816 -19.44 -2.41 17.65
N ASP A 817 -18.84 -3.22 18.53
CA ASP A 817 -18.62 -2.85 19.93
C ASP A 817 -17.66 -1.65 20.10
N GLU A 818 -16.83 -1.35 19.11
CA GLU A 818 -15.90 -0.21 19.13
C GLU A 818 -16.38 0.97 18.32
N LEU A 819 -16.93 0.72 17.12
CA LEU A 819 -17.33 1.76 16.17
C LEU A 819 -18.80 2.18 16.31
N GLY A 820 -19.60 1.40 17.04
CA GLY A 820 -21.02 1.60 17.19
C GLY A 820 -21.82 1.12 15.97
N TRP A 821 -22.94 1.78 15.71
CA TRP A 821 -23.81 1.44 14.58
C TRP A 821 -23.19 1.84 13.23
N ASP A 822 -23.32 0.97 12.24
CA ASP A 822 -22.99 1.29 10.85
C ASP A 822 -24.14 2.06 10.17
N TYR A 823 -23.89 3.32 9.85
CA TYR A 823 -24.83 4.25 9.25
C TYR A 823 -24.78 4.29 7.71
N TRP A 824 -23.97 3.45 7.07
CA TRP A 824 -23.66 3.52 5.64
C TRP A 824 -24.22 2.35 4.82
N LYS A 825 -25.16 1.58 5.38
CA LYS A 825 -25.81 0.44 4.71
C LYS A 825 -27.27 0.65 4.29
N THR A 826 -27.88 1.79 4.63
CA THR A 826 -29.28 2.05 4.32
C THR A 826 -29.46 3.37 3.57
N PHE A 827 -30.22 3.31 2.48
CA PHE A 827 -30.48 4.42 1.58
C PHE A 827 -31.96 4.49 1.20
N ALA A 828 -32.43 5.70 0.87
CA ALA A 828 -33.77 6.02 0.45
C ALA A 828 -33.78 6.53 -1.00
N ASP A 829 -34.78 6.10 -1.78
CA ASP A 829 -35.11 6.67 -3.08
C ASP A 829 -36.14 7.80 -2.92
N ASP A 830 -35.66 8.92 -2.37
CA ASP A 830 -36.45 10.11 -1.96
C ASP A 830 -36.14 11.32 -2.87
N ASP A 831 -37.16 11.92 -3.48
CA ASP A 831 -37.05 13.05 -4.40
C ASP A 831 -36.96 14.42 -3.70
N ALA A 832 -37.10 14.47 -2.37
CA ALA A 832 -37.04 15.72 -1.61
C ALA A 832 -35.63 16.32 -1.45
N TYR A 833 -34.57 15.61 -1.89
CA TYR A 833 -33.16 15.93 -1.59
C TYR A 833 -32.37 16.42 -2.80
N GLY A 834 -33.05 16.74 -3.90
CA GLY A 834 -32.48 17.45 -5.05
C GLY A 834 -33.06 17.02 -6.39
N PRO A 835 -32.75 17.74 -7.48
CA PRO A 835 -33.31 17.47 -8.81
C PRO A 835 -32.96 16.09 -9.38
N ASN A 836 -31.97 15.40 -8.81
CA ASN A 836 -31.49 14.10 -9.24
C ASN A 836 -31.75 12.97 -8.23
N SER A 837 -32.33 13.25 -7.06
CA SER A 837 -32.71 12.22 -6.08
C SER A 837 -34.08 11.61 -6.42
N GLY A 838 -34.42 10.47 -5.81
CA GLY A 838 -35.74 9.84 -5.99
C GLY A 838 -35.97 9.16 -7.34
N LYS A 839 -34.89 8.85 -8.07
CA LYS A 839 -34.94 8.28 -9.43
C LYS A 839 -34.41 6.85 -9.53
N ALA A 840 -33.96 6.24 -8.44
CA ALA A 840 -33.31 4.92 -8.46
C ALA A 840 -34.29 3.81 -8.85
N TYR A 841 -35.47 3.70 -8.18
CA TYR A 841 -36.45 2.65 -8.51
C TYR A 841 -36.94 2.77 -9.95
N ALA A 842 -37.30 3.99 -10.37
CA ALA A 842 -37.74 4.25 -11.75
C ALA A 842 -36.61 3.99 -12.76
N GLY A 843 -35.38 4.37 -12.42
CA GLY A 843 -34.18 4.16 -13.22
C GLY A 843 -33.89 2.69 -13.48
N TYR A 844 -33.98 1.84 -12.45
CA TYR A 844 -33.84 0.39 -12.57
C TYR A 844 -35.09 -0.31 -13.12
N GLY A 845 -36.22 0.38 -13.18
CA GLY A 845 -37.50 -0.20 -13.58
C GLY A 845 -38.06 -1.17 -12.54
N ILE A 846 -37.83 -0.89 -11.26
CA ILE A 846 -38.28 -1.67 -10.10
C ILE A 846 -39.61 -1.09 -9.58
N ASP A 847 -40.59 -1.96 -9.35
CA ASP A 847 -41.86 -1.53 -8.75
C ASP A 847 -41.64 -1.09 -7.29
N ARG A 848 -42.00 0.16 -6.98
CA ARG A 848 -41.86 0.77 -5.64
C ARG A 848 -42.63 0.04 -4.54
N ASN A 849 -43.55 -0.86 -4.86
CA ASN A 849 -44.37 -1.60 -3.90
C ASN A 849 -43.91 -3.05 -3.74
N VAL A 850 -43.21 -3.58 -4.75
CA VAL A 850 -42.76 -4.98 -4.75
C VAL A 850 -41.30 -5.07 -4.36
N GLY A 851 -40.45 -4.20 -4.91
CA GLY A 851 -39.01 -4.30 -4.69
C GLY A 851 -38.41 -5.57 -5.31
N CYS A 852 -37.13 -5.80 -5.05
CA CYS A 852 -36.37 -6.97 -5.49
C CYS A 852 -35.01 -7.06 -4.78
N LEU A 853 -34.31 -8.15 -5.03
CA LEU A 853 -32.92 -8.37 -4.66
C LEU A 853 -32.06 -8.27 -5.93
N VAL A 854 -30.95 -7.54 -5.86
CA VAL A 854 -29.95 -7.49 -6.94
C VAL A 854 -28.59 -7.84 -6.33
N LEU A 855 -28.00 -8.95 -6.76
CA LEU A 855 -26.66 -9.36 -6.37
C LEU A 855 -25.64 -8.80 -7.35
N CYS A 856 -24.67 -8.04 -6.85
CA CYS A 856 -23.51 -7.54 -7.57
C CYS A 856 -22.24 -8.27 -7.13
N ARG A 857 -21.41 -8.60 -8.12
CA ARG A 857 -20.05 -9.13 -7.96
C ARG A 857 -19.10 -8.08 -7.41
N PRO A 858 -17.90 -8.48 -6.92
CA PRO A 858 -16.84 -7.54 -6.55
C PRO A 858 -16.40 -6.60 -7.66
N ASP A 859 -16.60 -6.99 -8.93
CA ASP A 859 -16.34 -6.15 -10.11
C ASP A 859 -17.56 -5.31 -10.56
N GLN A 860 -18.57 -5.19 -9.69
CA GLN A 860 -19.81 -4.42 -9.86
C GLN A 860 -20.75 -4.90 -10.98
N HIS A 861 -20.52 -6.09 -11.56
CA HIS A 861 -21.47 -6.71 -12.49
C HIS A 861 -22.59 -7.42 -11.73
N MET A 862 -23.81 -7.28 -12.22
CA MET A 862 -24.98 -7.95 -11.66
C MET A 862 -24.91 -9.44 -11.99
N ALA A 863 -24.99 -10.27 -10.97
CA ALA A 863 -24.88 -11.72 -11.06
C ALA A 863 -26.22 -12.44 -10.95
N TRP A 864 -27.16 -11.88 -10.17
CA TRP A 864 -28.45 -12.50 -9.90
C TRP A 864 -29.49 -11.45 -9.54
N ILE A 865 -30.74 -11.68 -9.94
CA ILE A 865 -31.90 -10.86 -9.56
C ILE A 865 -33.02 -11.81 -9.14
N GLY A 866 -33.74 -11.48 -8.08
CA GLY A 866 -34.92 -12.22 -7.64
C GLY A 866 -35.76 -11.44 -6.64
N SER A 867 -36.83 -12.05 -6.16
CA SER A 867 -37.72 -11.45 -5.16
C SER A 867 -37.13 -11.52 -3.75
N LEU A 868 -37.65 -10.72 -2.81
CA LEU A 868 -37.25 -10.77 -1.40
C LEU A 868 -37.56 -12.13 -0.74
N ASP A 869 -38.49 -12.90 -1.30
CA ASP A 869 -38.92 -14.20 -0.77
C ASP A 869 -38.03 -15.36 -1.27
N GLU A 870 -37.19 -15.13 -2.29
CA GLU A 870 -36.35 -16.15 -2.94
C GLU A 870 -34.96 -16.32 -2.30
N VAL A 871 -34.85 -16.11 -0.99
CA VAL A 871 -33.59 -16.26 -0.25
C VAL A 871 -32.96 -17.65 -0.43
N ALA A 872 -33.79 -18.69 -0.56
CA ALA A 872 -33.31 -20.06 -0.85
C ALA A 872 -32.66 -20.18 -2.24
N GLY A 873 -33.21 -19.48 -3.24
CA GLY A 873 -32.63 -19.44 -4.59
C GLY A 873 -31.27 -18.73 -4.60
N LEU A 874 -31.14 -17.65 -3.83
CA LEU A 874 -29.88 -16.95 -3.66
C LEU A 874 -28.83 -17.80 -2.92
N ASP A 875 -29.21 -18.52 -1.86
CA ASP A 875 -28.30 -19.43 -1.16
C ASP A 875 -27.84 -20.59 -2.05
N ASN A 876 -28.76 -21.15 -2.85
CA ASN A 876 -28.43 -22.16 -3.86
C ASN A 876 -27.46 -21.63 -4.92
N TYR A 877 -27.64 -20.38 -5.38
CA TYR A 877 -26.70 -19.74 -6.30
C TYR A 877 -25.27 -19.68 -5.70
N PHE A 878 -25.12 -19.26 -4.45
CA PHE A 878 -23.80 -19.27 -3.79
C PHE A 878 -23.25 -20.68 -3.58
N SER A 879 -24.11 -21.68 -3.38
CA SER A 879 -23.67 -23.08 -3.20
C SER A 879 -22.95 -23.66 -4.42
N GLU A 880 -23.21 -23.14 -5.63
CA GLU A 880 -22.60 -23.63 -6.88
C GLU A 880 -21.08 -23.38 -6.94
N PHE A 881 -20.55 -22.42 -6.17
CA PHE A 881 -19.13 -22.05 -6.18
C PHE A 881 -18.50 -21.82 -4.80
N SER A 882 -19.25 -21.98 -3.71
CA SER A 882 -18.71 -21.85 -2.35
C SER A 882 -17.89 -23.08 -1.97
N ARG A 883 -16.71 -22.86 -1.38
CA ARG A 883 -15.98 -23.92 -0.67
C ARG A 883 -16.54 -24.09 0.74
N GLN A 884 -16.91 -25.31 1.11
CA GLN A 884 -17.44 -25.66 2.44
C GLN A 884 -16.38 -25.59 3.53
#